data_AF-A0AAP0DM89-F1
#
_entry.id   AF-A0AAP0DM89-F1
#
_cell.length_a   1.000
_cell.length_b   1.000
_cell.length_c   1.000
_cell.angle_alpha   90.00
_cell.angle_beta   90.00
_cell.angle_gamma   90.00
#
_symmetry.space_group_name_H-M   'P 1'
#
loop_
_entity.id
_entity.type
_entity.pdbx_description
1 polymer ?
#
loop_
_entity_poly.entity_id
_entity_poly.type
_entity_poly.pdbx_seq_one_letter_code
_entity_poly.pdbx_strand_id
1 'polypeptide(L)'
;METGGNSLASGPDGAKRKVYYFYDSEVGNYYYGQGHPMKPHRIRMTHALLAHYGLLQNMHVVKPVPARDKDLCRFHADDYVSFLRGITPETQQDQLRQLKRFNVGEDCPVFDGLYSFCQTYAGGSVGGAVKLNHHYCDIAINWAGGLHHAKKCEASGFCYVNDIVLSILELLKVHERVLYVDIDIHHGDGVEEAFYTTDRVMTVSFHKFGDYFPGTGDIRDIGYSKGKYYSLNVPLDDGIDDESYQSLFKPIIGKVMEVFRPGAVVLQCGADSLSGDRLGCFNLSIKGHAECVKYMRSFNVPLLLLGGGGYTIRNVARCWCYETGVALGVELEDKMPQHEYYEYFGPDYTLHVAPSNMENKNSRQLLDEIRSKLLDNLSKLQHAPSVQFQERPPDTEFPEVCYCNFFFNVQLILSGLFTGIKLPGEGPTLSHLLYADDVIFLGEWHELNCRYLARLLRCFHISSGLKINYKKCRLFGIGVDTHQTESMAVLLQCKVDKLPFTYLGIPIGANMRLKKHWEPIIQKFKSRLNSWKSSILSQGGKAILIKSVLGSLPTYYLSLFRAPSCIILELERLRKNFFWGETSSHKKIPWVAWNRITAPKSCGGLGIGSLKAANLALISKWGWRFKTEKSALWVSVINAIHSSNRIHNTLPLRKSIPGFWKPITNVFKELEDEGIQFWDEAKATPGLQTQVKFWHDTWITHTNLKSMFPDLYLIEKSKSCLVNDRLLPTNNGTTQVLWNWKSQPSSPTEVLSLSQLSSILQPFNYSLGPDRWVWLACNSLQFSTGSIRRRLEHSWGDFSFKHQWSGWIPRKVDIFVWKSALNRIPVKTELLKRGITLPFSSCTWCSANNESTNHLLFECPFASKTWDLVASWTNHHISSPTFIEQAYNQASVSGPTTNLSKTLKAIVAATVWELWKARNGKEFDGRNTHPGRIFEEIKSETYIWLTNRAKILDLDWNIWKRDPLYWLKPFVGRVKKELHDIEPKDMDDIKGGEDANASEMDASFAEISIKGSNSGSVAAGGADVKTEQGNSNKPDQSAASDMILS
;
A
#
# COMPACT_ATOMS: atom_id res chain seq x y z
N MET A 1 -1.17 57.01 -23.79
CA MET A 1 -2.57 56.91 -23.34
C MET A 1 -2.70 55.56 -22.67
N GLU A 2 -2.75 55.55 -21.34
CA GLU A 2 -3.01 54.36 -20.54
C GLU A 2 -4.51 54.06 -20.59
N THR A 3 -4.90 52.95 -21.21
CA THR A 3 -6.24 52.39 -21.06
C THR A 3 -6.14 51.25 -20.07
N GLY A 4 -6.55 51.52 -18.82
CA GLY A 4 -6.63 50.54 -17.75
C GLY A 4 -7.59 49.40 -18.11
N GLY A 5 -7.05 48.18 -18.17
CA GLY A 5 -7.84 46.97 -18.16
C GLY A 5 -8.34 46.70 -16.73
N ASN A 6 -9.64 46.53 -16.58
CA ASN A 6 -10.29 46.12 -15.33
C ASN A 6 -9.67 44.82 -14.82
N SER A 7 -8.79 44.91 -13.81
CA SER A 7 -8.20 43.73 -13.18
C SER A 7 -9.28 42.98 -12.40
N LEU A 8 -9.44 41.68 -12.65
CA LEU A 8 -10.22 40.79 -11.80
C LEU A 8 -9.71 40.90 -10.36
N ALA A 9 -10.62 40.92 -9.38
CA ALA A 9 -10.27 41.10 -7.98
C ALA A 9 -9.08 40.19 -7.57
N SER A 10 -8.04 40.84 -7.05
CA SER A 10 -6.94 40.16 -6.36
C SER A 10 -7.49 39.30 -5.22
N GLY A 11 -6.80 38.21 -4.86
CA GLY A 11 -7.19 37.40 -3.69
C GLY A 11 -7.27 38.26 -2.41
N PRO A 12 -7.80 37.73 -1.29
CA PRO A 12 -8.02 38.49 -0.05
C PRO A 12 -6.85 39.39 0.42
N ASP A 13 -5.61 39.07 0.04
CA ASP A 13 -4.39 39.80 0.39
C ASP A 13 -3.92 40.83 -0.65
N GLY A 14 -4.61 41.02 -1.78
CA GLY A 14 -4.25 42.02 -2.81
C GLY A 14 -3.10 41.62 -3.76
N ALA A 15 -2.44 40.47 -3.56
CA ALA A 15 -1.25 40.07 -4.32
C ALA A 15 -1.57 39.30 -5.62
N LYS A 16 -0.79 39.54 -6.68
CA LYS A 16 -0.80 38.72 -7.91
C LYS A 16 -0.25 37.32 -7.60
N ARG A 17 -0.93 36.27 -8.10
CA ARG A 17 -0.55 34.86 -7.93
C ARG A 17 0.53 34.47 -8.93
N LYS A 18 1.59 33.80 -8.49
CA LYS A 18 2.65 33.30 -9.36
C LYS A 18 2.21 31.99 -10.03
N VAL A 19 2.15 32.00 -11.36
CA VAL A 19 1.66 30.87 -12.17
C VAL A 19 2.79 30.17 -12.90
N TYR A 20 2.83 28.84 -12.82
CA TYR A 20 3.67 27.97 -13.65
C TYR A 20 2.78 27.19 -14.60
N TYR A 21 3.17 27.09 -15.86
CA TYR A 21 2.44 26.37 -16.90
C TYR A 21 3.35 25.33 -17.56
N PHE A 22 2.91 24.08 -17.54
CA PHE A 22 3.66 22.94 -18.07
C PHE A 22 3.16 22.61 -19.48
N TYR A 23 4.09 22.60 -20.43
CA TYR A 23 3.78 22.30 -21.83
C TYR A 23 4.96 21.66 -22.54
N ASP A 24 4.70 20.56 -23.27
CA ASP A 24 5.63 19.96 -24.21
C ASP A 24 5.07 20.13 -25.63
N SER A 25 5.89 20.60 -26.57
CA SER A 25 5.49 20.81 -27.96
C SER A 25 5.06 19.50 -28.64
N GLU A 26 5.59 18.36 -28.20
CA GLU A 26 5.30 17.05 -28.78
C GLU A 26 3.93 16.50 -28.37
N VAL A 27 3.34 17.00 -27.28
CA VAL A 27 2.08 16.44 -26.75
C VAL A 27 0.93 16.49 -27.77
N GLY A 28 0.94 17.48 -28.66
CA GLY A 28 -0.07 17.63 -29.71
C GLY A 28 0.12 16.73 -30.94
N ASN A 29 1.23 15.96 -31.02
CA ASN A 29 1.54 15.04 -32.12
C ASN A 29 1.01 13.62 -31.86
N TYR A 30 0.75 13.24 -30.61
CA TYR A 30 0.20 11.92 -30.31
C TYR A 30 -1.21 11.76 -30.85
N TYR A 31 -1.48 10.57 -31.41
CA TYR A 31 -2.71 10.28 -32.13
C TYR A 31 -3.30 8.94 -31.67
N TYR A 32 -4.48 9.00 -31.06
CA TYR A 32 -5.16 7.82 -30.49
C TYR A 32 -5.67 6.84 -31.56
N GLY A 33 -5.83 7.29 -32.81
CA GLY A 33 -6.33 6.46 -33.90
C GLY A 33 -7.48 7.11 -34.67
N GLN A 34 -7.80 6.53 -35.83
CA GLN A 34 -8.86 7.02 -36.69
C GLN A 34 -10.23 6.91 -36.01
N GLY A 35 -11.02 7.98 -36.08
CA GLY A 35 -12.35 8.05 -35.48
C GLY A 35 -12.36 8.26 -33.96
N HIS A 36 -11.23 8.12 -33.27
CA HIS A 36 -11.16 8.25 -31.83
C HIS A 36 -11.44 9.70 -31.36
N PRO A 37 -12.28 9.91 -30.32
CA PRO A 37 -12.69 11.25 -29.89
C PRO A 37 -11.60 12.01 -29.14
N MET A 38 -10.74 11.32 -28.37
CA MET A 38 -9.60 11.95 -27.69
C MET A 38 -8.55 12.44 -28.70
N LYS A 39 -8.33 13.76 -28.73
CA LYS A 39 -7.35 14.40 -29.62
C LYS A 39 -6.37 15.26 -28.83
N PRO A 40 -5.16 14.76 -28.51
CA PRO A 40 -4.11 15.53 -27.82
C PRO A 40 -3.78 16.87 -28.49
N HIS A 41 -4.03 17.00 -29.80
CA HIS A 41 -3.92 18.24 -30.56
C HIS A 41 -4.63 19.46 -29.91
N ARG A 42 -5.72 19.25 -29.16
CA ARG A 42 -6.43 20.33 -28.43
C ARG A 42 -5.53 21.09 -27.44
N ILE A 43 -4.51 20.43 -26.88
CA ILE A 43 -3.54 21.04 -25.98
C ILE A 43 -2.63 22.00 -26.74
N ARG A 44 -2.24 21.66 -27.98
CA ARG A 44 -1.47 22.54 -28.87
C ARG A 44 -2.29 23.75 -29.31
N MET A 45 -3.56 23.55 -29.66
CA MET A 45 -4.47 24.65 -29.98
C MET A 45 -4.63 25.62 -28.79
N THR A 46 -4.75 25.08 -27.58
CA THR A 46 -4.76 25.89 -26.35
C THR A 46 -3.48 26.69 -26.21
N HIS A 47 -2.30 26.06 -26.35
CA HIS A 47 -1.01 26.74 -26.25
C HIS A 47 -0.87 27.90 -27.26
N ALA A 48 -1.30 27.69 -28.50
CA ALA A 48 -1.30 28.73 -29.53
C ALA A 48 -2.18 29.91 -29.11
N LEU A 49 -3.42 29.67 -28.64
CA LEU A 49 -4.26 30.75 -28.13
C LEU A 49 -3.61 31.50 -26.96
N LEU A 50 -3.01 30.80 -26.00
CA LEU A 50 -2.30 31.43 -24.89
C LEU A 50 -1.16 32.35 -25.36
N ALA A 51 -0.42 31.95 -26.41
CA ALA A 51 0.63 32.76 -27.02
C ALA A 51 0.05 34.03 -27.67
N HIS A 52 -0.98 33.89 -28.49
CA HIS A 52 -1.56 34.98 -29.26
C HIS A 52 -2.39 35.96 -28.42
N TYR A 53 -2.97 35.52 -27.31
CA TYR A 53 -3.55 36.42 -26.29
C TYR A 53 -2.49 37.09 -25.39
N GLY A 54 -1.20 36.75 -25.54
CA GLY A 54 -0.15 37.32 -24.72
C GLY A 54 -0.19 36.88 -23.25
N LEU A 55 -0.58 35.63 -22.98
CA LEU A 55 -0.63 35.10 -21.62
C LEU A 55 0.67 34.43 -21.21
N LEU A 56 1.44 33.88 -22.16
CA LEU A 56 2.68 33.17 -21.87
C LEU A 56 3.72 34.06 -21.17
N GLN A 57 3.78 35.36 -21.49
CA GLN A 57 4.70 36.31 -20.82
C GLN A 57 4.34 36.60 -19.36
N ASN A 58 3.14 36.24 -18.91
CA ASN A 58 2.65 36.51 -17.55
C ASN A 58 2.82 35.30 -16.61
N MET A 59 3.42 34.20 -17.08
CA MET A 59 3.66 32.98 -16.32
C MET A 59 5.00 32.32 -16.66
N HIS A 60 5.43 31.39 -15.81
CA HIS A 60 6.61 30.58 -16.08
C HIS A 60 6.22 29.36 -16.92
N VAL A 61 6.54 29.38 -18.20
CA VAL A 61 6.35 28.23 -19.10
C VAL A 61 7.51 27.24 -18.89
N VAL A 62 7.17 25.99 -18.57
CA VAL A 62 8.14 24.93 -18.24
C VAL A 62 7.86 23.71 -19.11
N LYS A 63 8.92 23.16 -19.73
CA LYS A 63 8.82 21.86 -20.38
C LYS A 63 8.77 20.75 -19.32
N PRO A 64 7.73 19.88 -19.30
CA PRO A 64 7.66 18.82 -18.31
C PRO A 64 8.81 17.82 -18.50
N VAL A 65 9.40 17.39 -17.39
CA VAL A 65 10.35 16.27 -17.42
C VAL A 65 9.54 14.97 -17.44
N PRO A 66 9.79 14.05 -18.39
CA PRO A 66 9.06 12.78 -18.47
C PRO A 66 9.09 12.00 -17.14
N ALA A 67 7.94 11.58 -16.65
CA ALA A 67 7.84 10.78 -15.43
C ALA A 67 8.56 9.44 -15.61
N ARG A 68 9.37 9.04 -14.62
CA ARG A 68 10.09 7.77 -14.65
C ARG A 68 9.20 6.63 -14.16
N ASP A 69 9.53 5.40 -14.53
CA ASP A 69 8.83 4.18 -14.07
C ASP A 69 8.65 4.18 -12.54
N LYS A 70 9.70 4.55 -11.78
CA LYS A 70 9.62 4.63 -10.31
C LYS A 70 8.62 5.65 -9.78
N ASP A 71 8.39 6.72 -10.52
CA ASP A 71 7.43 7.77 -10.17
C ASP A 71 6.00 7.29 -10.48
N LEU A 72 5.80 6.60 -11.61
CA LEU A 72 4.53 5.98 -11.99
C LEU A 72 4.11 4.85 -11.04
N CYS A 73 5.05 3.99 -10.65
CA CYS A 73 4.84 2.86 -9.73
C CYS A 73 4.53 3.29 -8.28
N ARG A 74 4.55 4.59 -7.95
CA ARG A 74 4.09 5.07 -6.63
C ARG A 74 2.60 4.79 -6.41
N PHE A 75 1.83 4.75 -7.50
CA PHE A 75 0.43 4.36 -7.48
C PHE A 75 0.20 3.08 -8.27
N HIS A 76 0.63 3.06 -9.53
CA HIS A 76 0.35 1.95 -10.45
C HIS A 76 1.14 0.68 -10.10
N ALA A 77 0.62 -0.47 -10.48
CA ALA A 77 1.33 -1.73 -10.31
C ALA A 77 2.55 -1.84 -11.24
N ASP A 78 3.64 -2.41 -10.73
CA ASP A 78 4.91 -2.55 -11.47
C ASP A 78 4.75 -3.30 -12.79
N ASP A 79 3.88 -4.32 -12.82
CA ASP A 79 3.60 -5.12 -14.01
C ASP A 79 2.74 -4.37 -15.04
N TYR A 80 1.85 -3.48 -14.59
CA TYR A 80 1.07 -2.61 -15.47
C TYR A 80 1.96 -1.53 -16.13
N VAL A 81 2.84 -0.87 -15.37
CA VAL A 81 3.80 0.11 -15.93
C VAL A 81 4.78 -0.57 -16.88
N SER A 82 5.27 -1.76 -16.51
CA SER A 82 6.15 -2.55 -17.38
C SER A 82 5.46 -2.94 -18.70
N PHE A 83 4.16 -3.24 -18.67
CA PHE A 83 3.35 -3.49 -19.85
C PHE A 83 3.21 -2.23 -20.71
N LEU A 84 2.81 -1.09 -20.15
CA LEU A 84 2.67 0.17 -20.89
C LEU A 84 3.98 0.60 -21.57
N ARG A 85 5.13 0.32 -20.95
CA ARG A 85 6.46 0.58 -21.52
C ARG A 85 6.80 -0.35 -22.68
N GLY A 86 6.31 -1.60 -22.65
CA GLY A 86 6.64 -2.63 -23.62
C GLY A 86 5.66 -2.75 -24.79
N ILE A 87 4.43 -2.25 -24.64
CA ILE A 87 3.38 -2.37 -25.65
C ILE A 87 3.54 -1.31 -26.75
N THR A 88 3.47 -1.79 -28.00
CA THR A 88 3.51 -0.97 -29.23
C THR A 88 2.52 -1.54 -30.25
N PRO A 89 2.15 -0.79 -31.30
CA PRO A 89 1.29 -1.31 -32.36
C PRO A 89 1.81 -2.60 -33.03
N GLU A 90 3.14 -2.81 -33.08
CA GLU A 90 3.77 -4.01 -33.64
C GLU A 90 3.68 -5.21 -32.69
N THR A 91 3.79 -4.98 -31.38
CA THR A 91 3.85 -6.04 -30.36
C THR A 91 2.48 -6.45 -29.82
N GLN A 92 1.43 -5.70 -30.15
CA GLN A 92 0.08 -5.91 -29.59
C GLN A 92 -0.49 -7.31 -29.89
N GLN A 93 -0.20 -7.89 -31.05
CA GLN A 93 -0.70 -9.22 -31.43
C GLN A 93 -0.10 -10.33 -30.56
N ASP A 94 1.12 -10.14 -30.05
CA ASP A 94 1.80 -11.11 -29.17
C ASP A 94 1.34 -10.98 -27.70
N GLN A 95 0.61 -9.91 -27.36
CA GLN A 95 0.26 -9.54 -25.99
C GLN A 95 -1.25 -9.53 -25.70
N LEU A 96 -2.07 -10.24 -26.48
CA LEU A 96 -3.55 -10.29 -26.35
C LEU A 96 -4.07 -10.55 -24.93
N ARG A 97 -3.40 -11.44 -24.17
CA ARG A 97 -3.79 -11.72 -22.77
C ARG A 97 -3.56 -10.52 -21.84
N GLN A 98 -2.49 -9.77 -22.07
CA GLN A 98 -2.15 -8.59 -21.26
C GLN A 98 -3.04 -7.40 -21.63
N LEU A 99 -3.31 -7.19 -22.93
CA LEU A 99 -4.27 -6.20 -23.42
C LEU A 99 -5.63 -6.33 -22.73
N LYS A 100 -6.19 -7.55 -22.73
CA LYS A 100 -7.46 -7.83 -22.03
C LYS A 100 -7.36 -7.65 -20.51
N ARG A 101 -6.24 -8.03 -19.89
CA ARG A 101 -6.03 -7.92 -18.44
C ARG A 101 -5.95 -6.46 -17.98
N PHE A 102 -5.34 -5.61 -18.78
CA PHE A 102 -5.03 -4.22 -18.44
C PHE A 102 -6.00 -3.22 -19.09
N ASN A 103 -7.06 -3.73 -19.72
CA ASN A 103 -8.11 -2.96 -20.39
C ASN A 103 -7.56 -1.97 -21.44
N VAL A 104 -6.61 -2.43 -22.26
CA VAL A 104 -6.03 -1.68 -23.38
C VAL A 104 -6.44 -2.39 -24.67
N GLY A 105 -7.11 -1.68 -25.57
CA GLY A 105 -7.73 -2.25 -26.78
C GLY A 105 -8.75 -1.30 -27.40
N GLU A 106 -10.02 -1.45 -27.06
CA GLU A 106 -11.14 -0.71 -27.67
C GLU A 106 -11.09 0.79 -27.32
N ASP A 107 -11.67 1.19 -26.19
CA ASP A 107 -11.71 2.59 -25.77
C ASP A 107 -10.32 3.13 -25.41
N CYS A 108 -9.37 2.28 -25.03
CA CYS A 108 -8.00 2.69 -24.71
C CYS A 108 -7.03 2.05 -25.71
N PRO A 109 -6.89 2.59 -26.94
CA PRO A 109 -6.13 1.96 -28.01
C PRO A 109 -4.62 1.93 -27.75
N VAL A 110 -3.92 1.05 -28.46
CA VAL A 110 -2.46 1.11 -28.57
C VAL A 110 -2.09 2.01 -29.74
N PHE A 111 -1.20 2.99 -29.52
CA PHE A 111 -0.72 3.90 -30.55
C PHE A 111 0.76 4.24 -30.37
N ASP A 112 1.38 4.77 -31.42
CA ASP A 112 2.80 5.12 -31.42
C ASP A 112 3.12 6.17 -30.36
N GLY A 113 4.07 5.83 -29.49
CA GLY A 113 4.51 6.71 -28.41
C GLY A 113 3.54 6.80 -27.22
N LEU A 114 2.60 5.85 -27.07
CA LEU A 114 1.69 5.75 -25.92
C LEU A 114 2.39 5.95 -24.57
N TYR A 115 3.50 5.26 -24.33
CA TYR A 115 4.24 5.38 -23.07
C TYR A 115 4.80 6.79 -22.88
N SER A 116 5.44 7.36 -23.92
CA SER A 116 5.99 8.71 -23.88
C SER A 116 4.92 9.77 -23.64
N PHE A 117 3.72 9.59 -24.22
CA PHE A 117 2.55 10.43 -23.92
C PHE A 117 2.22 10.37 -22.43
N CYS A 118 2.14 9.17 -21.85
CA CYS A 118 1.91 8.95 -20.42
C CYS A 118 2.97 9.62 -19.54
N GLN A 119 4.24 9.46 -19.88
CA GLN A 119 5.34 10.07 -19.13
C GLN A 119 5.27 11.61 -19.17
N THR A 120 4.88 12.18 -20.30
CA THR A 120 4.86 13.63 -20.51
C THR A 120 3.79 14.32 -19.67
N TYR A 121 2.53 13.88 -19.76
CA TYR A 121 1.47 14.51 -18.97
C TYR A 121 1.62 14.22 -17.47
N ALA A 122 2.05 13.02 -17.09
CA ALA A 122 2.29 12.69 -15.69
C ALA A 122 3.45 13.51 -15.10
N GLY A 123 4.51 13.71 -15.91
CA GLY A 123 5.63 14.57 -15.57
C GLY A 123 5.23 16.01 -15.30
N GLY A 124 4.30 16.56 -16.10
CA GLY A 124 3.74 17.89 -15.90
C GLY A 124 2.98 18.03 -14.57
N SER A 125 2.08 17.09 -14.26
CA SER A 125 1.26 17.15 -13.03
C SER A 125 2.09 16.94 -11.77
N VAL A 126 3.00 15.95 -11.77
CA VAL A 126 3.92 15.71 -10.65
C VAL A 126 4.91 16.87 -10.51
N GLY A 127 5.42 17.42 -11.62
CA GLY A 127 6.27 18.60 -11.63
C GLY A 127 5.57 19.83 -11.03
N GLY A 128 4.30 20.05 -11.38
CA GLY A 128 3.45 21.10 -10.80
C GLY A 128 3.27 20.94 -9.29
N ALA A 129 2.95 19.73 -8.84
CA ALA A 129 2.85 19.42 -7.41
C ALA A 129 4.17 19.66 -6.65
N VAL A 130 5.32 19.30 -7.23
CA VAL A 130 6.64 19.60 -6.67
C VAL A 130 6.85 21.12 -6.54
N LYS A 131 6.53 21.91 -7.57
CA LYS A 131 6.67 23.38 -7.50
C LYS A 131 5.76 24.00 -6.43
N LEU A 132 4.54 23.51 -6.25
CA LEU A 132 3.61 23.94 -5.20
C LEU A 132 4.14 23.59 -3.79
N ASN A 133 4.59 22.35 -3.59
CA ASN A 133 5.17 21.89 -2.32
C ASN A 133 6.39 22.70 -1.87
N HIS A 134 7.20 23.17 -2.82
CA HIS A 134 8.37 24.00 -2.56
C HIS A 134 8.06 25.51 -2.54
N HIS A 135 6.80 25.90 -2.66
CA HIS A 135 6.36 27.30 -2.70
C HIS A 135 7.01 28.12 -3.83
N TYR A 136 7.37 27.47 -4.95
CA TYR A 136 7.88 28.18 -6.14
C TYR A 136 6.78 28.88 -6.93
N CYS A 137 5.54 28.45 -6.76
CA CYS A 137 4.35 29.03 -7.37
C CYS A 137 3.15 28.92 -6.44
N ASP A 138 2.14 29.73 -6.72
CA ASP A 138 0.84 29.66 -6.05
C ASP A 138 -0.17 28.86 -6.88
N ILE A 139 0.02 28.84 -8.20
CA ILE A 139 -0.78 28.08 -9.15
C ILE A 139 0.16 27.33 -10.11
N ALA A 140 -0.09 26.05 -10.34
CA ALA A 140 0.53 25.28 -11.41
C ALA A 140 -0.54 24.80 -12.38
N ILE A 141 -0.27 24.83 -13.68
CA ILE A 141 -1.21 24.49 -14.75
C ILE A 141 -0.58 23.40 -15.62
N ASN A 142 -1.30 22.29 -15.83
CA ASN A 142 -0.94 21.27 -16.80
C ASN A 142 -2.18 20.77 -17.56
N TRP A 143 -2.49 21.41 -18.69
CA TRP A 143 -3.64 21.06 -19.53
C TRP A 143 -3.51 19.69 -20.22
N ALA A 144 -2.30 19.11 -20.27
CA ALA A 144 -2.12 17.76 -20.79
C ALA A 144 -2.53 16.66 -19.81
N GLY A 145 -2.57 16.96 -18.51
CA GLY A 145 -2.97 16.03 -17.45
C GLY A 145 -4.48 16.02 -17.20
N GLY A 146 -4.88 15.48 -16.05
CA GLY A 146 -6.29 15.36 -15.67
C GLY A 146 -6.94 14.04 -16.08
N LEU A 147 -6.15 12.98 -16.28
CA LEU A 147 -6.63 11.68 -16.75
C LEU A 147 -7.19 10.84 -15.58
N HIS A 148 -8.39 11.22 -15.13
CA HIS A 148 -8.98 10.78 -13.86
C HIS A 148 -9.51 9.33 -13.82
N HIS A 149 -9.72 8.67 -14.96
CA HIS A 149 -10.32 7.33 -15.02
C HIS A 149 -9.30 6.19 -14.83
N ALA A 150 -8.01 6.47 -15.05
CA ALA A 150 -6.96 5.45 -14.95
C ALA A 150 -6.93 4.82 -13.56
N LYS A 151 -6.92 3.49 -13.51
CA LYS A 151 -6.95 2.71 -12.27
C LYS A 151 -5.55 2.27 -11.88
N LYS A 152 -5.43 1.63 -10.71
CA LYS A 152 -4.13 1.14 -10.22
C LYS A 152 -3.47 0.11 -11.17
N CYS A 153 -4.28 -0.73 -11.80
CA CYS A 153 -3.80 -1.87 -12.58
C CYS A 153 -4.44 -1.97 -13.97
N GLU A 154 -5.15 -0.95 -14.46
CA GLU A 154 -5.82 -1.00 -15.77
C GLU A 154 -6.08 0.41 -16.31
N ALA A 155 -6.14 0.52 -17.64
CA ALA A 155 -6.60 1.71 -18.32
C ALA A 155 -8.14 1.78 -18.29
N SER A 156 -8.71 2.98 -18.41
CA SER A 156 -10.16 3.18 -18.48
C SER A 156 -10.46 4.56 -19.06
N GLY A 157 -11.52 4.69 -19.87
CA GLY A 157 -12.00 6.00 -20.36
C GLY A 157 -10.90 6.89 -20.94
N PHE A 158 -10.13 6.38 -21.91
CA PHE A 158 -8.99 7.07 -22.56
C PHE A 158 -7.77 7.31 -21.67
N CYS A 159 -7.82 6.90 -20.39
CA CYS A 159 -6.80 7.17 -19.38
C CYS A 159 -5.95 5.93 -19.08
N TYR A 160 -4.63 6.06 -19.15
CA TYR A 160 -3.68 4.96 -18.89
C TYR A 160 -2.92 5.17 -17.57
N VAL A 161 -2.41 6.37 -17.31
CA VAL A 161 -1.74 6.73 -16.06
C VAL A 161 -2.55 7.81 -15.36
N ASN A 162 -2.81 7.64 -14.06
CA ASN A 162 -3.53 8.61 -13.26
C ASN A 162 -2.56 9.64 -12.69
N ASP A 163 -2.27 10.66 -13.49
CA ASP A 163 -1.36 11.76 -13.13
C ASP A 163 -1.87 12.57 -11.93
N ILE A 164 -3.19 12.62 -11.76
CA ILE A 164 -3.85 13.29 -10.64
C ILE A 164 -3.48 12.60 -9.33
N VAL A 165 -3.67 11.28 -9.24
CA VAL A 165 -3.31 10.51 -8.04
C VAL A 165 -1.82 10.66 -7.72
N LEU A 166 -0.94 10.61 -8.72
CA LEU A 166 0.50 10.81 -8.53
C LEU A 166 0.82 12.21 -8.00
N SER A 167 0.16 13.25 -8.52
CA SER A 167 0.33 14.64 -8.05
C SER A 167 -0.19 14.84 -6.63
N ILE A 168 -1.33 14.23 -6.27
CA ILE A 168 -1.89 14.28 -4.90
C ILE A 168 -0.95 13.55 -3.93
N LEU A 169 -0.40 12.38 -4.31
CA LEU A 169 0.59 11.68 -3.49
C LEU A 169 1.86 12.51 -3.28
N GLU A 170 2.23 13.38 -4.23
CA GLU A 170 3.31 14.35 -4.05
C GLU A 170 2.90 15.46 -3.08
N LEU A 171 1.74 16.10 -3.27
CA LEU A 171 1.24 17.15 -2.37
C LEU A 171 1.10 16.67 -0.92
N LEU A 172 0.69 15.41 -0.71
CA LEU A 172 0.57 14.80 0.61
C LEU A 172 1.91 14.64 1.36
N LYS A 173 3.06 14.91 0.73
CA LYS A 173 4.36 14.98 1.44
C LYS A 173 4.49 16.24 2.31
N VAL A 174 3.81 17.32 1.94
CA VAL A 174 3.87 18.62 2.63
C VAL A 174 2.51 18.97 3.23
N HIS A 175 1.43 18.72 2.51
CA HIS A 175 0.08 19.08 2.91
C HIS A 175 -0.61 17.93 3.65
N GLU A 176 -1.10 18.20 4.87
CA GLU A 176 -1.82 17.19 5.66
C GLU A 176 -3.08 16.71 4.96
N ARG A 177 -3.77 17.64 4.29
CA ARG A 177 -5.06 17.48 3.62
C ARG A 177 -4.99 18.09 2.22
N VAL A 178 -5.37 17.32 1.21
CA VAL A 178 -5.44 17.77 -0.18
C VAL A 178 -6.90 17.66 -0.64
N LEU A 179 -7.46 18.74 -1.17
CA LEU A 179 -8.79 18.71 -1.76
C LEU A 179 -8.66 18.44 -3.26
N TYR A 180 -9.39 17.45 -3.75
CA TYR A 180 -9.58 17.19 -5.16
C TYR A 180 -10.99 17.63 -5.56
N VAL A 181 -11.09 18.53 -6.55
CA VAL A 181 -12.35 18.97 -7.15
C VAL A 181 -12.33 18.59 -8.63
N ASP A 182 -13.42 18.02 -9.10
CA ASP A 182 -13.58 17.49 -10.46
C ASP A 182 -14.85 18.07 -11.09
N ILE A 183 -14.67 18.80 -12.20
CA ILE A 183 -15.76 19.43 -12.97
C ILE A 183 -15.88 18.85 -14.39
N ASP A 184 -15.21 17.72 -14.67
CA ASP A 184 -15.49 16.88 -15.84
C ASP A 184 -16.93 16.39 -15.82
N ILE A 185 -17.53 16.15 -16.99
CA ILE A 185 -18.89 15.60 -17.01
C ILE A 185 -18.95 14.15 -16.49
N HIS A 186 -17.83 13.41 -16.54
CA HIS A 186 -17.75 12.05 -16.03
C HIS A 186 -17.32 12.04 -14.57
N HIS A 187 -17.78 11.05 -13.82
CA HIS A 187 -17.33 10.85 -12.44
C HIS A 187 -15.82 10.55 -12.40
N GLY A 188 -15.09 11.29 -11.53
CA GLY A 188 -13.65 11.13 -11.26
C GLY A 188 -13.28 9.86 -10.49
N ASP A 189 -13.73 8.72 -10.99
CA ASP A 189 -13.78 7.42 -10.33
C ASP A 189 -12.40 6.82 -9.99
N GLY A 190 -11.38 7.01 -10.82
CA GLY A 190 -10.02 6.54 -10.54
C GLY A 190 -9.36 7.28 -9.37
N VAL A 191 -9.61 8.59 -9.25
CA VAL A 191 -9.11 9.41 -8.12
C VAL A 191 -9.90 9.10 -6.86
N GLU A 192 -11.23 8.99 -6.96
CA GLU A 192 -12.08 8.58 -5.84
C GLU A 192 -11.67 7.20 -5.31
N GLU A 193 -11.51 6.20 -6.16
CA GLU A 193 -11.10 4.84 -5.75
C GLU A 193 -9.74 4.85 -5.02
N ALA A 194 -8.76 5.60 -5.54
CA ALA A 194 -7.42 5.67 -4.96
C ALA A 194 -7.42 6.21 -3.53
N PHE A 195 -8.37 7.10 -3.20
CA PHE A 195 -8.45 7.77 -1.91
C PHE A 195 -9.70 7.41 -1.08
N TYR A 196 -10.52 6.46 -1.53
CA TYR A 196 -11.82 6.10 -0.94
C TYR A 196 -11.79 5.72 0.55
N THR A 197 -10.60 5.38 1.06
CA THR A 197 -10.42 4.89 2.45
C THR A 197 -9.59 5.82 3.34
N THR A 198 -9.23 7.02 2.88
CA THR A 198 -8.42 7.99 3.63
C THR A 198 -9.19 9.28 3.93
N ASP A 199 -8.89 9.90 5.07
CA ASP A 199 -9.38 11.21 5.49
C ASP A 199 -8.42 12.35 5.11
N ARG A 200 -7.27 12.03 4.50
CA ARG A 200 -6.26 13.01 4.07
C ARG A 200 -6.56 13.63 2.70
N VAL A 201 -7.44 13.01 1.92
CA VAL A 201 -7.85 13.52 0.61
C VAL A 201 -9.36 13.53 0.60
N MET A 202 -9.95 14.67 0.23
CA MET A 202 -11.38 14.76 -0.02
C MET A 202 -11.59 14.84 -1.53
N THR A 203 -12.43 13.98 -2.09
CA THR A 203 -12.82 14.00 -3.50
C THR A 203 -14.21 14.61 -3.62
N VAL A 204 -14.36 15.61 -4.50
CA VAL A 204 -15.64 16.26 -4.80
C VAL A 204 -15.82 16.28 -6.32
N SER A 205 -16.80 15.54 -6.83
CA SER A 205 -17.04 15.42 -8.27
C SER A 205 -18.47 15.82 -8.64
N PHE A 206 -18.60 16.62 -9.70
CA PHE A 206 -19.86 17.08 -10.26
C PHE A 206 -20.02 16.51 -11.66
N HIS A 207 -20.93 15.57 -11.85
CA HIS A 207 -20.94 14.74 -13.05
C HIS A 207 -22.35 14.30 -13.43
N LYS A 208 -22.52 13.91 -14.69
CA LYS A 208 -23.73 13.24 -15.14
C LYS A 208 -23.84 11.86 -14.48
N PHE A 209 -25.04 11.51 -14.03
CA PHE A 209 -25.32 10.20 -13.43
C PHE A 209 -26.62 9.61 -13.97
N GLY A 210 -26.68 8.28 -14.07
CA GLY A 210 -27.78 7.53 -14.71
C GLY A 210 -27.46 7.19 -16.17
N ASP A 211 -27.38 5.88 -16.47
CA ASP A 211 -26.99 5.30 -17.77
C ASP A 211 -25.85 6.07 -18.49
N TYR A 212 -24.78 6.36 -17.75
CA TYR A 212 -23.63 7.12 -18.24
C TYR A 212 -22.32 6.57 -17.70
N PHE A 213 -21.24 6.67 -18.48
CA PHE A 213 -19.90 6.25 -18.05
C PHE A 213 -19.42 7.14 -16.89
N PRO A 214 -18.72 6.60 -15.86
CA PRO A 214 -18.29 5.21 -15.65
C PRO A 214 -19.29 4.33 -14.87
N GLY A 215 -20.51 4.80 -14.60
CA GLY A 215 -21.52 4.06 -13.83
C GLY A 215 -21.32 4.08 -12.30
N THR A 216 -20.43 4.95 -11.79
CA THR A 216 -20.19 5.20 -10.35
C THR A 216 -20.42 6.68 -10.03
N GLY A 217 -20.35 7.06 -8.75
CA GLY A 217 -20.56 8.45 -8.33
C GLY A 217 -21.99 8.73 -7.87
N ASP A 218 -22.67 7.72 -7.34
CA ASP A 218 -23.98 7.94 -6.74
C ASP A 218 -23.86 8.87 -5.52
N ILE A 219 -24.90 9.65 -5.21
CA ILE A 219 -24.91 10.50 -4.00
C ILE A 219 -24.70 9.71 -2.69
N ARG A 220 -24.92 8.39 -2.72
CA ARG A 220 -24.70 7.44 -1.62
C ARG A 220 -23.24 6.97 -1.52
N ASP A 221 -22.43 7.16 -2.56
CA ASP A 221 -21.01 6.85 -2.59
C ASP A 221 -20.25 7.91 -1.80
N ILE A 222 -20.12 7.66 -0.49
CA ILE A 222 -19.59 8.63 0.48
C ILE A 222 -18.23 8.23 1.04
N GLY A 223 -17.50 7.33 0.39
CA GLY A 223 -16.25 6.79 0.91
C GLY A 223 -16.43 5.71 1.99
N TYR A 224 -15.33 5.08 2.40
CA TYR A 224 -15.33 3.93 3.29
C TYR A 224 -14.32 4.07 4.44
N SER A 225 -14.62 3.44 5.59
CA SER A 225 -13.73 3.44 6.76
C SER A 225 -13.37 4.87 7.19
N LYS A 226 -12.09 5.25 7.24
CA LYS A 226 -11.65 6.62 7.56
C LYS A 226 -12.04 7.64 6.49
N GLY A 227 -12.14 7.22 5.23
CA GLY A 227 -12.58 8.08 4.13
C GLY A 227 -14.09 8.27 4.05
N LYS A 228 -14.86 7.70 4.99
CA LYS A 228 -16.31 7.93 5.02
C LYS A 228 -16.61 9.42 5.29
N TYR A 229 -17.48 10.00 4.45
CA TYR A 229 -17.78 11.43 4.30
C TYR A 229 -16.68 12.30 3.68
N TYR A 230 -15.60 11.69 3.16
CA TYR A 230 -14.54 12.38 2.42
C TYR A 230 -14.62 12.17 0.90
N SER A 231 -15.65 11.48 0.42
CA SER A 231 -16.05 11.44 -0.99
C SER A 231 -17.42 12.09 -1.11
N LEU A 232 -17.54 13.12 -1.93
CA LEU A 232 -18.78 13.85 -2.19
C LEU A 232 -19.08 13.84 -3.68
N ASN A 233 -20.18 13.18 -4.03
CA ASN A 233 -20.61 13.03 -5.41
C ASN A 233 -21.88 13.85 -5.66
N VAL A 234 -21.85 14.66 -6.71
CA VAL A 234 -22.96 15.52 -7.14
C VAL A 234 -23.50 14.96 -8.45
N PRO A 235 -24.42 13.98 -8.41
CA PRO A 235 -25.01 13.40 -9.61
C PRO A 235 -26.00 14.38 -10.24
N LEU A 236 -25.89 14.58 -11.55
CA LEU A 236 -26.68 15.53 -12.33
C LEU A 236 -27.30 14.87 -13.56
N ASP A 237 -28.40 15.46 -14.03
CA ASP A 237 -29.07 15.10 -15.29
C ASP A 237 -28.59 16.00 -16.45
N ASP A 238 -29.05 15.70 -17.67
CA ASP A 238 -28.68 16.44 -18.88
C ASP A 238 -29.03 17.94 -18.81
N GLY A 239 -28.27 18.73 -19.55
CA GLY A 239 -28.62 20.11 -19.87
C GLY A 239 -28.44 21.12 -18.73
N ILE A 240 -27.70 20.79 -17.67
CA ILE A 240 -27.42 21.76 -16.59
C ILE A 240 -26.80 23.05 -17.15
N ASP A 241 -27.36 24.19 -16.74
CA ASP A 241 -26.92 25.53 -17.11
C ASP A 241 -25.99 26.16 -16.06
N ASP A 242 -25.42 27.32 -16.41
CA ASP A 242 -24.44 28.04 -15.59
C ASP A 242 -25.00 28.43 -14.21
N GLU A 243 -26.22 28.95 -14.17
CA GLU A 243 -26.88 29.38 -12.94
C GLU A 243 -27.15 28.20 -11.99
N SER A 244 -27.67 27.10 -12.54
CA SER A 244 -27.96 25.87 -11.80
C SER A 244 -26.70 25.23 -11.25
N TYR A 245 -25.65 25.13 -12.07
CA TYR A 245 -24.37 24.56 -11.65
C TYR A 245 -23.73 25.39 -10.54
N GLN A 246 -23.71 26.72 -10.67
CA GLN A 246 -23.19 27.61 -9.64
C GLN A 246 -23.99 27.56 -8.32
N SER A 247 -25.31 27.34 -8.40
CA SER A 247 -26.18 27.20 -7.22
C SER A 247 -25.85 25.98 -6.34
N LEU A 248 -25.15 25.00 -6.92
CA LEU A 248 -24.58 23.84 -6.24
C LEU A 248 -23.11 24.06 -5.87
N PHE A 249 -22.29 24.43 -6.86
CA PHE A 249 -20.83 24.47 -6.72
C PHE A 249 -20.38 25.39 -5.60
N LYS A 250 -20.82 26.67 -5.61
CA LYS A 250 -20.36 27.68 -4.65
C LYS A 250 -20.73 27.31 -3.20
N PRO A 251 -21.98 26.91 -2.88
CA PRO A 251 -22.34 26.48 -1.52
C PRO A 251 -21.62 25.21 -1.05
N ILE A 252 -21.54 24.18 -1.90
CA ILE A 252 -20.92 22.89 -1.53
C ILE A 252 -19.43 23.08 -1.29
N ILE A 253 -18.72 23.68 -2.25
CA ILE A 253 -17.28 23.91 -2.14
C ILE A 253 -16.96 24.90 -1.01
N GLY A 254 -17.78 25.93 -0.82
CA GLY A 254 -17.63 26.85 0.31
C GLY A 254 -17.66 26.11 1.65
N LYS A 255 -18.61 25.17 1.82
CA LYS A 255 -18.70 24.35 3.03
C LYS A 255 -17.56 23.34 3.15
N VAL A 256 -17.13 22.74 2.04
CA VAL A 256 -15.96 21.86 1.99
C VAL A 256 -14.72 22.60 2.49
N MET A 257 -14.43 23.80 1.97
CA MET A 257 -13.28 24.60 2.38
C MET A 257 -13.33 24.96 3.87
N GLU A 258 -14.52 25.28 4.40
CA GLU A 258 -14.76 25.59 5.82
C GLU A 258 -14.46 24.39 6.74
N VAL A 259 -14.95 23.20 6.38
CA VAL A 259 -14.92 21.99 7.20
C VAL A 259 -13.61 21.22 7.02
N PHE A 260 -13.22 20.94 5.77
CA PHE A 260 -12.06 20.11 5.44
C PHE A 260 -10.73 20.87 5.59
N ARG A 261 -10.73 22.20 5.34
CA ARG A 261 -9.55 23.08 5.45
C ARG A 261 -8.30 22.49 4.77
N PRO A 262 -8.34 22.31 3.44
CA PRO A 262 -7.21 21.73 2.71
C PRO A 262 -5.98 22.64 2.73
N GLY A 263 -4.79 22.02 2.69
CA GLY A 263 -3.52 22.72 2.53
C GLY A 263 -3.11 22.93 1.07
N ALA A 264 -3.68 22.14 0.15
CA ALA A 264 -3.52 22.27 -1.30
C ALA A 264 -4.81 21.80 -2.00
N VAL A 265 -5.06 22.32 -3.20
CA VAL A 265 -6.19 21.97 -4.06
C VAL A 265 -5.67 21.45 -5.40
N VAL A 266 -6.25 20.37 -5.89
CA VAL A 266 -6.16 19.93 -7.28
C VAL A 266 -7.53 20.08 -7.91
N LEU A 267 -7.64 20.88 -8.97
CA LEU A 267 -8.88 21.08 -9.74
C LEU A 267 -8.67 20.50 -11.14
N GLN A 268 -9.37 19.42 -11.44
CA GLN A 268 -9.49 18.86 -12.78
C GLN A 268 -10.55 19.70 -13.52
N CYS A 269 -10.21 20.21 -14.71
CA CYS A 269 -11.02 21.15 -15.49
C CYS A 269 -11.48 20.50 -16.81
N GLY A 270 -12.11 19.32 -16.73
CA GLY A 270 -12.64 18.57 -17.85
C GLY A 270 -13.63 19.38 -18.66
N ALA A 271 -13.29 19.64 -19.93
CA ALA A 271 -14.02 20.57 -20.78
C ALA A 271 -15.16 19.90 -21.58
N ASP A 272 -15.48 18.63 -21.31
CA ASP A 272 -16.63 17.92 -21.85
C ASP A 272 -17.94 18.22 -21.11
N SER A 273 -17.88 18.93 -19.98
CA SER A 273 -19.05 19.53 -19.33
C SER A 273 -19.57 20.78 -20.04
N LEU A 274 -18.88 21.26 -21.09
CA LEU A 274 -19.29 22.41 -21.88
C LEU A 274 -20.44 22.11 -22.85
N SER A 275 -21.22 23.14 -23.14
CA SER A 275 -22.24 23.11 -24.18
C SER A 275 -21.66 22.75 -25.55
N GLY A 276 -22.34 21.85 -26.25
CA GLY A 276 -21.97 21.41 -27.59
C GLY A 276 -20.71 20.53 -27.63
N ASP A 277 -20.34 19.91 -26.52
CA ASP A 277 -19.34 18.83 -26.55
C ASP A 277 -19.85 17.62 -27.38
N ARG A 278 -18.92 16.81 -27.91
CA ARG A 278 -19.27 15.65 -28.75
C ARG A 278 -19.76 14.45 -27.97
N LEU A 279 -19.31 14.27 -26.73
CA LEU A 279 -19.70 13.15 -25.86
C LEU A 279 -20.52 13.63 -24.66
N GLY A 280 -20.22 14.84 -24.16
CA GLY A 280 -20.93 15.45 -23.06
C GLY A 280 -22.33 15.97 -23.44
N CYS A 281 -23.21 16.00 -22.46
CA CYS A 281 -24.59 16.48 -22.60
C CYS A 281 -24.99 17.50 -21.51
N PHE A 282 -24.03 18.26 -21.01
CA PHE A 282 -24.27 19.47 -20.22
C PHE A 282 -24.39 20.70 -21.12
N ASN A 283 -24.80 21.84 -20.54
CA ASN A 283 -25.03 23.08 -21.27
C ASN A 283 -24.24 24.27 -20.71
N LEU A 284 -23.08 24.00 -20.09
CA LEU A 284 -22.25 25.06 -19.49
C LEU A 284 -21.58 25.94 -20.54
N SER A 285 -21.56 27.24 -20.30
CA SER A 285 -20.73 28.17 -21.05
C SER A 285 -19.28 28.15 -20.55
N ILE A 286 -18.37 28.70 -21.34
CA ILE A 286 -16.97 28.90 -20.92
C ILE A 286 -16.88 29.79 -19.67
N LYS A 287 -17.78 30.77 -19.53
CA LYS A 287 -17.83 31.63 -18.34
C LYS A 287 -18.32 30.86 -17.13
N GLY A 288 -19.38 30.06 -17.28
CA GLY A 288 -19.91 29.22 -16.21
C GLY A 288 -18.86 28.23 -15.69
N HIS A 289 -18.14 27.58 -16.60
CA HIS A 289 -17.05 26.67 -16.26
C HIS A 289 -15.89 27.39 -15.55
N ALA A 290 -15.43 28.52 -16.10
CA ALA A 290 -14.33 29.30 -15.52
C ALA A 290 -14.68 29.99 -14.18
N GLU A 291 -15.97 30.20 -13.87
CA GLU A 291 -16.40 30.66 -12.55
C GLU A 291 -16.02 29.65 -11.45
N CYS A 292 -15.93 28.35 -11.74
CA CYS A 292 -15.40 27.35 -10.82
C CYS A 292 -13.93 27.61 -10.49
N VAL A 293 -13.09 27.83 -11.51
CA VAL A 293 -11.67 28.18 -11.37
C VAL A 293 -11.50 29.48 -10.58
N LYS A 294 -12.30 30.51 -10.92
CA LYS A 294 -12.29 31.80 -10.23
C LYS A 294 -12.66 31.67 -8.74
N TYR A 295 -13.67 30.86 -8.43
CA TYR A 295 -14.07 30.60 -7.05
C TYR A 295 -12.99 29.84 -6.28
N MET A 296 -12.39 28.80 -6.87
CA MET A 296 -11.27 28.08 -6.24
C MET A 296 -10.05 28.97 -6.02
N ARG A 297 -9.71 29.82 -6.99
CA ARG A 297 -8.64 30.82 -6.88
C ARG A 297 -8.86 31.78 -5.71
N SER A 298 -10.12 32.13 -5.39
CA SER A 298 -10.44 33.09 -4.33
C SER A 298 -10.05 32.64 -2.92
N PHE A 299 -9.91 31.34 -2.67
CA PHE A 299 -9.54 30.79 -1.36
C PHE A 299 -8.04 30.90 -1.03
N ASN A 300 -7.22 31.34 -1.99
CA ASN A 300 -5.78 31.56 -1.81
C ASN A 300 -4.94 30.34 -1.34
N VAL A 301 -5.44 29.11 -1.54
CA VAL A 301 -4.68 27.87 -1.26
C VAL A 301 -3.82 27.47 -2.47
N PRO A 302 -2.64 26.83 -2.33
CA PRO A 302 -1.89 26.27 -3.46
C PRO A 302 -2.79 25.45 -4.39
N LEU A 303 -2.78 25.78 -5.68
CA LEU A 303 -3.77 25.28 -6.65
C LEU A 303 -3.08 24.64 -7.85
N LEU A 304 -3.35 23.37 -8.10
CA LEU A 304 -2.97 22.67 -9.33
C LEU A 304 -4.20 22.59 -10.26
N LEU A 305 -4.12 23.23 -11.42
CA LEU A 305 -5.12 23.17 -12.49
C LEU A 305 -4.69 22.11 -13.51
N LEU A 306 -5.55 21.14 -13.75
CA LEU A 306 -5.34 20.08 -14.73
C LEU A 306 -6.42 20.15 -15.81
N GLY A 307 -6.14 19.55 -16.97
CA GLY A 307 -7.12 19.35 -18.04
C GLY A 307 -8.16 18.29 -17.66
N GLY A 308 -8.44 17.39 -18.59
CA GLY A 308 -9.50 16.40 -18.45
C GLY A 308 -10.10 16.00 -19.80
N GLY A 309 -11.35 15.57 -19.82
CA GLY A 309 -12.14 15.36 -21.03
C GLY A 309 -12.36 16.63 -21.86
N GLY A 310 -13.07 16.50 -22.98
CA GLY A 310 -13.37 17.57 -23.92
C GLY A 310 -13.05 17.18 -25.36
N TYR A 311 -14.10 17.06 -26.16
CA TYR A 311 -14.08 16.38 -27.45
C TYR A 311 -14.53 17.28 -28.60
N THR A 312 -15.19 18.41 -28.31
CA THR A 312 -15.27 19.55 -29.23
C THR A 312 -14.02 20.44 -29.08
N ILE A 313 -12.91 20.04 -29.73
CA ILE A 313 -11.55 20.58 -29.49
C ILE A 313 -11.41 22.11 -29.56
N ARG A 314 -12.23 22.78 -30.39
CA ARG A 314 -12.28 24.26 -30.47
C ARG A 314 -12.79 24.88 -29.17
N ASN A 315 -13.78 24.27 -28.52
CA ASN A 315 -14.31 24.75 -27.25
C ASN A 315 -13.37 24.44 -26.09
N VAL A 316 -12.66 23.30 -26.14
CA VAL A 316 -11.58 22.99 -25.19
C VAL A 316 -10.50 24.07 -25.22
N ALA A 317 -10.02 24.42 -26.41
CA ALA A 317 -8.99 25.45 -26.57
C ALA A 317 -9.44 26.82 -26.05
N ARG A 318 -10.69 27.21 -26.32
CA ARG A 318 -11.29 28.43 -25.76
C ARG A 318 -11.37 28.39 -24.23
N CYS A 319 -11.87 27.29 -23.67
CA CYS A 319 -12.09 27.14 -22.24
C CYS A 319 -10.79 27.25 -21.45
N TRP A 320 -9.81 26.40 -21.75
CA TRP A 320 -8.54 26.39 -21.04
C TRP A 320 -7.72 27.67 -21.28
N CYS A 321 -7.89 28.34 -22.43
CA CYS A 321 -7.34 29.67 -22.66
C CYS A 321 -7.93 30.70 -21.68
N TYR A 322 -9.27 30.77 -21.58
CA TYR A 322 -9.97 31.68 -20.68
C TYR A 322 -9.67 31.39 -19.20
N GLU A 323 -9.65 30.13 -18.80
CA GLU A 323 -9.30 29.71 -17.43
C GLU A 323 -7.86 30.04 -17.06
N THR A 324 -6.93 30.01 -18.02
CA THR A 324 -5.56 30.49 -17.80
C THR A 324 -5.55 32.00 -17.55
N GLY A 325 -6.37 32.77 -18.29
CA GLY A 325 -6.61 34.19 -18.00
C GLY A 325 -7.13 34.42 -16.57
N VAL A 326 -8.13 33.64 -16.15
CA VAL A 326 -8.67 33.67 -14.77
C VAL A 326 -7.60 33.33 -13.73
N ALA A 327 -6.77 32.32 -13.95
CA ALA A 327 -5.66 31.97 -13.06
C ALA A 327 -4.68 33.14 -12.89
N LEU A 328 -4.34 33.81 -13.99
CA LEU A 328 -3.49 35.00 -14.02
C LEU A 328 -4.18 36.26 -13.46
N GLY A 329 -5.50 36.27 -13.35
CA GLY A 329 -6.29 37.45 -13.00
C GLY A 329 -6.38 38.47 -14.15
N VAL A 330 -6.33 38.00 -15.39
CA VAL A 330 -6.42 38.79 -16.62
C VAL A 330 -7.76 38.48 -17.29
N GLU A 331 -8.57 39.52 -17.52
CA GLU A 331 -9.77 39.40 -18.34
C GLU A 331 -9.37 39.42 -19.81
N LEU A 332 -9.88 38.47 -20.60
CA LEU A 332 -9.57 38.35 -22.03
C LEU A 332 -10.65 39.03 -22.86
N GLU A 333 -10.24 39.64 -23.98
CA GLU A 333 -11.19 40.11 -24.99
C GLU A 333 -11.89 38.91 -25.64
N ASP A 334 -13.17 39.06 -25.95
CA ASP A 334 -13.94 37.98 -26.59
C ASP A 334 -13.54 37.78 -28.06
N LYS A 335 -13.00 38.82 -28.71
CA LYS A 335 -12.54 38.72 -30.09
C LYS A 335 -11.24 37.91 -30.16
N MET A 336 -11.25 36.83 -30.93
CA MET A 336 -10.08 35.96 -31.06
C MET A 336 -8.96 36.60 -31.88
N PRO A 337 -7.70 36.55 -31.42
CA PRO A 337 -6.56 36.98 -32.21
C PRO A 337 -6.28 36.00 -33.36
N GLN A 338 -5.68 36.49 -34.45
CA GLN A 338 -5.24 35.65 -35.56
C GLN A 338 -4.10 34.71 -35.14
N HIS A 339 -4.17 33.44 -35.56
CA HIS A 339 -3.20 32.38 -35.24
C HIS A 339 -3.31 31.19 -36.22
N GLU A 340 -2.46 30.18 -36.10
CA GLU A 340 -2.34 29.10 -37.11
C GLU A 340 -3.60 28.23 -37.24
N TYR A 341 -4.33 28.05 -36.15
CA TYR A 341 -5.60 27.29 -36.10
C TYR A 341 -6.87 28.13 -36.28
N TYR A 342 -6.79 29.40 -36.71
CA TYR A 342 -7.91 30.36 -36.61
C TYR A 342 -9.22 29.88 -37.28
N GLU A 343 -9.10 29.18 -38.40
CA GLU A 343 -10.25 28.64 -39.14
C GLU A 343 -11.05 27.56 -38.37
N TYR A 344 -10.47 26.94 -37.34
CA TYR A 344 -11.22 26.00 -36.47
C TYR A 344 -12.32 26.69 -35.65
N PHE A 345 -12.24 28.01 -35.49
CA PHE A 345 -13.10 28.80 -34.62
C PHE A 345 -14.21 29.55 -35.37
N GLY A 346 -14.30 29.36 -36.69
CA GLY A 346 -15.38 29.92 -37.51
C GLY A 346 -16.77 29.33 -37.20
N PRO A 347 -17.85 30.05 -37.56
CA PRO A 347 -17.83 31.35 -38.26
C PRO A 347 -17.69 32.57 -37.35
N ASP A 348 -17.82 32.40 -36.03
CA ASP A 348 -17.95 33.53 -35.09
C ASP A 348 -16.60 34.14 -34.69
N TYR A 349 -15.53 33.32 -34.66
CA TYR A 349 -14.18 33.72 -34.27
C TYR A 349 -14.11 34.44 -32.91
N THR A 350 -14.96 34.01 -31.97
CA THR A 350 -15.01 34.48 -30.59
C THR A 350 -14.44 33.46 -29.61
N LEU A 351 -14.05 33.93 -28.43
CA LEU A 351 -13.61 33.11 -27.31
C LEU A 351 -14.78 32.47 -26.59
N HIS A 352 -15.87 33.21 -26.37
CA HIS A 352 -17.05 32.71 -25.68
C HIS A 352 -18.00 31.97 -26.61
N VAL A 353 -18.63 30.92 -26.07
CA VAL A 353 -19.67 30.13 -26.72
C VAL A 353 -20.93 30.23 -25.87
N ALA A 354 -22.04 30.58 -26.49
CA ALA A 354 -23.34 30.65 -25.82
C ALA A 354 -23.87 29.25 -25.51
N PRO A 355 -24.62 29.07 -24.40
CA PRO A 355 -25.39 27.86 -24.17
C PRO A 355 -26.36 27.58 -25.32
N SER A 356 -26.64 26.29 -25.55
CA SER A 356 -27.64 25.84 -26.52
C SER A 356 -29.06 25.96 -25.94
N ASN A 357 -30.07 25.73 -26.79
CA ASN A 357 -31.47 25.63 -26.37
C ASN A 357 -31.86 24.27 -25.76
N MET A 358 -30.88 23.45 -25.35
CA MET A 358 -31.10 22.18 -24.66
C MET A 358 -31.92 22.40 -23.37
N GLU A 359 -32.89 21.54 -23.12
CA GLU A 359 -33.68 21.55 -21.89
C GLU A 359 -32.82 21.13 -20.70
N ASN A 360 -32.85 21.94 -19.62
CA ASN A 360 -32.22 21.60 -18.35
C ASN A 360 -33.13 20.67 -17.54
N LYS A 361 -32.76 19.38 -17.46
CA LYS A 361 -33.53 18.36 -16.71
C LYS A 361 -33.32 18.43 -15.19
N ASN A 362 -32.42 19.30 -14.72
CA ASN A 362 -32.09 19.45 -13.31
C ASN A 362 -33.04 20.42 -12.62
N SER A 363 -34.22 19.94 -12.22
CA SER A 363 -35.20 20.77 -11.53
C SER A 363 -34.62 21.39 -10.25
N ARG A 364 -35.06 22.61 -9.90
CA ARG A 364 -34.62 23.29 -8.67
C ARG A 364 -34.83 22.44 -7.41
N GLN A 365 -35.92 21.67 -7.34
CA GLN A 365 -36.19 20.77 -6.24
C GLN A 365 -35.11 19.68 -6.12
N LEU A 366 -34.75 19.03 -7.24
CA LEU A 366 -33.67 18.02 -7.27
C LEU A 366 -32.34 18.63 -6.81
N LEU A 367 -31.98 19.81 -7.31
CA LEU A 367 -30.74 20.50 -6.92
C LEU A 367 -30.73 20.84 -5.42
N ASP A 368 -31.84 21.32 -4.88
CA ASP A 368 -31.98 21.64 -3.45
C ASP A 368 -31.88 20.37 -2.58
N GLU A 369 -32.43 19.23 -3.03
CA GLU A 369 -32.32 17.93 -2.37
C GLU A 369 -30.87 17.41 -2.35
N ILE A 370 -30.19 17.44 -3.51
CA ILE A 370 -28.77 17.08 -3.63
C ILE A 370 -27.93 17.94 -2.70
N ARG A 371 -28.07 19.27 -2.78
CA ARG A 371 -27.32 20.22 -1.94
C ARG A 371 -27.55 19.94 -0.46
N SER A 372 -28.81 19.78 -0.05
CA SER A 372 -29.16 19.52 1.35
C SER A 372 -28.52 18.22 1.86
N LYS A 373 -28.53 17.17 1.03
CA LYS A 373 -27.94 15.88 1.37
C LYS A 373 -26.43 15.95 1.53
N LEU A 374 -25.74 16.66 0.65
CA LEU A 374 -24.29 16.82 0.70
C LEU A 374 -23.85 17.70 1.87
N LEU A 375 -24.58 18.77 2.17
CA LEU A 375 -24.35 19.59 3.36
C LEU A 375 -24.59 18.80 4.66
N ASP A 376 -25.61 17.92 4.70
CA ASP A 376 -25.82 16.97 5.81
C ASP A 376 -24.64 15.98 5.94
N ASN A 377 -24.12 15.44 4.84
CA ASN A 377 -22.92 14.60 4.88
C ASN A 377 -21.70 15.34 5.43
N LEU A 378 -21.46 16.58 5.00
CA LEU A 378 -20.39 17.43 5.53
C LEU A 378 -20.55 17.73 7.02
N SER A 379 -21.79 17.89 7.50
CA SER A 379 -22.07 18.15 8.93
C SER A 379 -21.65 17.00 9.85
N LYS A 380 -21.48 15.78 9.31
CA LYS A 380 -21.07 14.58 10.06
C LYS A 380 -19.55 14.50 10.29
N LEU A 381 -18.78 15.34 9.62
CA LEU A 381 -17.33 15.44 9.84
C LEU A 381 -17.06 16.21 11.14
N GLN A 382 -16.22 15.65 12.02
CA GLN A 382 -15.62 16.44 13.09
C GLN A 382 -14.66 17.46 12.47
N HIS A 383 -14.64 18.69 12.98
CA HIS A 383 -13.75 19.74 12.47
C HIS A 383 -12.28 19.29 12.55
N ALA A 384 -11.61 19.17 11.39
CA ALA A 384 -10.18 18.90 11.20
C ALA A 384 -9.53 17.91 12.23
N PRO A 385 -9.85 16.60 12.19
CA PRO A 385 -9.27 15.62 13.11
C PRO A 385 -7.75 15.48 12.90
N SER A 386 -7.01 15.25 13.98
CA SER A 386 -5.55 15.13 13.97
C SER A 386 -5.07 13.94 13.11
N VAL A 387 -4.21 14.20 12.13
CA VAL A 387 -3.64 13.16 11.25
C VAL A 387 -2.53 12.39 11.98
N GLN A 388 -2.48 11.08 11.79
CA GLN A 388 -1.43 10.23 12.35
C GLN A 388 -0.12 10.45 11.59
N PHE A 389 0.98 10.74 12.30
CA PHE A 389 2.33 10.86 11.71
C PHE A 389 2.67 9.64 10.84
N GLN A 390 2.96 9.88 9.56
CA GLN A 390 3.47 8.90 8.61
C GLN A 390 4.90 9.29 8.22
N GLU A 391 5.75 8.29 7.97
CA GLU A 391 7.10 8.52 7.45
C GLU A 391 7.00 9.16 6.05
N ARG A 392 7.60 10.34 5.87
CA ARG A 392 7.58 11.08 4.60
C ARG A 392 8.39 10.29 3.56
N PRO A 393 7.80 9.86 2.43
CA PRO A 393 8.56 9.27 1.33
C PRO A 393 9.59 10.25 0.76
N PRO A 394 10.71 9.78 0.17
CA PRO A 394 11.68 10.64 -0.48
C PRO A 394 11.04 11.57 -1.54
N ASP A 395 11.58 12.76 -1.71
CA ASP A 395 11.12 13.72 -2.72
C ASP A 395 11.29 13.14 -4.13
N THR A 396 10.38 13.46 -5.06
CA THR A 396 10.52 13.02 -6.45
C THR A 396 11.68 13.80 -7.08
N GLU A 397 12.76 13.08 -7.41
CA GLU A 397 13.96 13.68 -7.99
C GLU A 397 13.68 14.16 -9.42
N PHE A 398 13.51 15.47 -9.62
CA PHE A 398 13.59 16.09 -10.94
C PHE A 398 14.99 16.69 -11.16
N PRO A 399 15.56 16.62 -12.39
CA PRO A 399 16.89 17.14 -12.71
C PRO A 399 17.11 18.61 -12.32
N GLU A 400 16.04 19.42 -12.34
CA GLU A 400 16.10 20.85 -12.00
C GLU A 400 15.95 21.14 -10.49
N VAL A 401 15.48 20.18 -9.69
CA VAL A 401 15.14 20.42 -8.27
C VAL A 401 16.18 19.82 -7.31
N CYS A 402 17.07 18.96 -7.81
CA CYS A 402 18.14 18.37 -7.00
C CYS A 402 19.38 19.26 -6.80
N TYR A 403 19.51 20.40 -7.49
CA TYR A 403 20.76 21.17 -7.42
C TYR A 403 20.73 22.39 -6.47
N CYS A 404 19.56 22.96 -6.13
CA CYS A 404 19.53 24.22 -5.40
C CYS A 404 19.44 24.13 -3.86
N ASN A 405 18.94 23.04 -3.27
CA ASN A 405 18.74 23.00 -1.79
C ASN A 405 19.74 22.14 -0.99
N PHE A 406 20.48 21.21 -1.61
CA PHE A 406 21.48 20.41 -0.89
C PHE A 406 22.92 20.74 -1.29
N PHE A 407 23.17 21.06 -2.56
CA PHE A 407 24.53 21.25 -3.06
C PHE A 407 25.14 22.64 -2.78
N PHE A 408 24.35 23.70 -2.64
CA PHE A 408 24.92 25.04 -2.40
C PHE A 408 25.17 25.37 -0.90
N ASN A 409 24.54 24.65 0.04
CA ASN A 409 24.60 24.98 1.48
C ASN A 409 25.44 24.03 2.36
N VAL A 410 26.08 23.00 1.80
CA VAL A 410 27.03 22.14 2.53
C VAL A 410 28.43 22.14 1.90
N GLN A 411 28.56 22.44 0.60
CA GLN A 411 29.88 22.50 -0.06
C GLN A 411 30.75 23.68 0.44
N LEU A 412 30.15 24.76 0.97
CA LEU A 412 30.87 25.86 1.63
C LEU A 412 31.31 25.51 3.07
N ILE A 413 30.66 24.57 3.78
CA ILE A 413 31.12 24.04 5.08
C ILE A 413 32.33 23.14 4.89
N LEU A 414 32.29 22.35 3.81
CA LEU A 414 33.35 21.42 3.39
C LEU A 414 34.62 22.13 2.89
N SER A 415 34.64 23.47 2.84
CA SER A 415 35.85 24.28 2.62
C SER A 415 36.84 24.25 3.80
N GLY A 416 36.49 23.60 4.92
CA GLY A 416 37.37 23.41 6.10
C GLY A 416 37.15 24.39 7.25
N LEU A 417 36.09 25.19 7.23
CA LEU A 417 35.82 26.22 8.25
C LEU A 417 35.14 25.69 9.53
N PHE A 418 34.32 24.64 9.45
CA PHE A 418 33.68 24.02 10.62
C PHE A 418 34.30 22.65 10.93
N THR A 419 34.87 22.51 12.11
CA THR A 419 35.55 21.28 12.53
C THR A 419 34.57 20.30 13.16
N GLY A 420 34.26 19.22 12.43
CA GLY A 420 33.46 18.10 12.92
C GLY A 420 34.20 17.21 13.92
N ILE A 421 33.52 16.22 14.48
CA ILE A 421 34.09 15.26 15.43
C ILE A 421 34.74 14.09 14.68
N LYS A 422 36.06 13.96 14.79
CA LYS A 422 36.81 12.83 14.20
C LYS A 422 36.69 11.58 15.07
N LEU A 423 36.24 10.46 14.49
CA LEU A 423 36.13 9.18 15.21
C LEU A 423 37.47 8.42 15.26
N PRO A 424 37.66 7.50 16.23
CA PRO A 424 38.89 6.71 16.36
C PRO A 424 39.15 5.77 15.17
N GLY A 425 40.41 5.34 15.01
CA GLY A 425 40.78 4.24 14.10
C GLY A 425 40.49 4.50 12.62
N GLU A 426 40.87 5.69 12.12
CA GLU A 426 40.57 6.16 10.75
C GLU A 426 39.06 6.24 10.44
N GLY A 427 38.23 6.34 11.48
CA GLY A 427 36.79 6.50 11.34
C GLY A 427 36.38 7.82 10.66
N PRO A 428 35.12 7.91 10.20
CA PRO A 428 34.62 9.11 9.54
C PRO A 428 34.56 10.30 10.51
N THR A 429 34.73 11.51 9.97
CA THR A 429 34.46 12.75 10.70
C THR A 429 32.98 13.07 10.62
N LEU A 430 32.31 13.21 11.77
CA LEU A 430 30.89 13.56 11.85
C LEU A 430 30.75 15.07 12.05
N SER A 431 30.11 15.76 11.10
CA SER A 431 29.86 17.20 11.18
C SER A 431 28.38 17.57 11.23
N HIS A 432 27.53 16.77 10.58
CA HIS A 432 26.09 17.02 10.52
C HIS A 432 25.30 15.74 10.21
N LEU A 433 24.02 15.75 10.58
CA LEU A 433 23.02 14.75 10.22
C LEU A 433 21.75 15.48 9.79
N LEU A 434 21.23 15.15 8.61
CA LEU A 434 20.08 15.81 8.01
C LEU A 434 18.93 14.82 7.89
N TYR A 435 17.73 15.22 8.30
CA TYR A 435 16.51 14.43 8.12
C TYR A 435 15.31 15.36 7.90
N ALA A 436 14.74 15.33 6.70
CA ALA A 436 13.64 16.21 6.30
C ALA A 436 13.94 17.70 6.60
N ASP A 437 13.22 18.32 7.53
CA ASP A 437 13.37 19.69 8.00
C ASP A 437 14.27 19.85 9.24
N ASP A 438 14.73 18.75 9.84
CA ASP A 438 15.58 18.72 11.02
C ASP A 438 17.07 18.55 10.66
N VAL A 439 17.93 19.32 11.34
CA VAL A 439 19.39 19.25 11.20
C VAL A 439 20.05 19.15 12.57
N ILE A 440 20.97 18.20 12.71
CA ILE A 440 21.86 18.09 13.87
C ILE A 440 23.28 18.41 13.41
N PHE A 441 23.90 19.43 13.99
CA PHE A 441 25.33 19.71 13.80
C PHE A 441 26.15 19.09 14.95
N LEU A 442 27.27 18.47 14.61
CA LEU A 442 28.22 17.88 15.56
C LEU A 442 29.60 18.48 15.31
N GLY A 443 30.19 19.16 16.28
CA GLY A 443 31.50 19.79 16.11
C GLY A 443 32.30 19.81 17.38
N GLU A 444 33.59 20.08 17.23
CA GLU A 444 34.47 20.36 18.37
C GLU A 444 33.97 21.60 19.14
N TRP A 445 34.12 21.56 20.46
CA TRP A 445 33.66 22.63 21.34
C TRP A 445 34.60 23.83 21.25
N HIS A 446 34.37 24.70 20.26
CA HIS A 446 35.20 25.88 19.99
C HIS A 446 34.33 27.07 19.56
N GLU A 447 34.67 28.28 20.02
CA GLU A 447 33.89 29.49 19.73
C GLU A 447 33.82 29.78 18.23
N LEU A 448 34.94 29.60 17.50
CA LEU A 448 34.97 29.76 16.04
C LEU A 448 33.97 28.84 15.33
N ASN A 449 33.82 27.58 15.74
CA ASN A 449 32.83 26.66 15.18
C ASN A 449 31.41 27.21 15.32
N CYS A 450 31.07 27.78 16.48
CA CYS A 450 29.76 28.40 16.71
C CYS A 450 29.56 29.64 15.83
N ARG A 451 30.58 30.49 15.69
CA ARG A 451 30.52 31.69 14.83
C ARG A 451 30.36 31.32 13.35
N TYR A 452 31.07 30.30 12.88
CA TYR A 452 30.93 29.81 11.50
C TYR A 452 29.55 29.23 11.26
N LEU A 453 29.02 28.44 12.21
CA LEU A 453 27.67 27.92 12.10
C LEU A 453 26.61 29.03 12.07
N ALA A 454 26.73 30.05 12.93
CA ALA A 454 25.82 31.21 12.91
C ALA A 454 25.87 31.96 11.56
N ARG A 455 27.07 32.19 11.02
CA ARG A 455 27.25 32.82 9.70
C ARG A 455 26.65 31.98 8.60
N LEU A 456 26.84 30.66 8.65
CA LEU A 456 26.28 29.75 7.68
C LEU A 456 24.75 29.79 7.67
N LEU A 457 24.13 29.67 8.84
CA LEU A 457 22.67 29.73 8.95
C LEU A 457 22.10 31.06 8.44
N ARG A 458 22.88 32.15 8.56
CA ARG A 458 22.56 33.44 7.96
C ARG A 458 22.70 33.45 6.44
N CYS A 459 23.78 32.90 5.88
CA CYS A 459 23.95 32.75 4.44
C CYS A 459 22.85 31.88 3.84
N PHE A 460 22.53 30.75 4.48
CA PHE A 460 21.40 29.89 4.11
C PHE A 460 20.09 30.69 4.05
N HIS A 461 19.82 31.50 5.08
CA HIS A 461 18.62 32.34 5.10
C HIS A 461 18.57 33.35 3.95
N ILE A 462 19.70 34.01 3.66
CA ILE A 462 19.81 34.97 2.56
C ILE A 462 19.62 34.29 1.20
N SER A 463 20.25 33.13 0.99
CA SER A 463 20.25 32.44 -0.30
C SER A 463 18.95 31.69 -0.58
N SER A 464 18.32 31.09 0.43
CA SER A 464 17.11 30.27 0.26
C SER A 464 15.80 31.03 0.52
N GLY A 465 15.86 32.19 1.18
CA GLY A 465 14.69 32.88 1.72
C GLY A 465 14.07 32.20 2.96
N LEU A 466 14.51 31.00 3.34
CA LEU A 466 13.99 30.25 4.49
C LEU A 466 14.62 30.75 5.80
N LYS A 467 13.79 31.04 6.80
CA LYS A 467 14.26 31.59 8.09
C LYS A 467 14.42 30.49 9.14
N ILE A 468 15.59 30.42 9.76
CA ILE A 468 15.84 29.52 10.89
C ILE A 468 14.97 29.90 12.08
N ASN A 469 14.29 28.90 12.64
CA ASN A 469 13.53 29.07 13.87
C ASN A 469 14.44 28.89 15.10
N TYR A 470 15.19 29.94 15.45
CA TYR A 470 16.10 29.95 16.59
C TYR A 470 15.43 29.57 17.93
N LYS A 471 14.11 29.80 18.08
CA LYS A 471 13.35 29.37 19.27
C LYS A 471 13.23 27.84 19.39
N LYS A 472 13.29 27.11 18.28
CA LYS A 472 13.30 25.64 18.23
C LYS A 472 14.72 25.05 18.29
N CYS A 473 15.74 25.82 17.96
CA CYS A 473 17.13 25.39 18.06
C CYS A 473 17.55 25.14 19.52
N ARG A 474 18.38 24.11 19.72
CA ARG A 474 18.92 23.70 21.01
C ARG A 474 20.42 23.44 20.89
N LEU A 475 21.20 23.89 21.87
CA LEU A 475 22.63 23.61 21.99
C LEU A 475 22.89 22.67 23.17
N PHE A 476 23.74 21.67 22.94
CA PHE A 476 24.12 20.68 23.94
C PHE A 476 25.65 20.69 24.13
N GLY A 477 26.11 21.01 25.35
CA GLY A 477 27.51 20.86 25.74
C GLY A 477 27.81 19.44 26.23
N ILE A 478 28.71 18.72 25.57
CA ILE A 478 29.10 17.36 25.96
C ILE A 478 30.44 17.40 26.70
N GLY A 479 30.42 17.14 28.02
CA GLY A 479 31.62 17.21 28.86
C GLY A 479 32.06 18.64 29.18
N VAL A 480 31.14 19.60 29.07
CA VAL A 480 31.39 21.03 29.26
C VAL A 480 30.46 21.57 30.35
N ASP A 481 30.90 22.57 31.11
CA ASP A 481 30.07 23.21 32.12
C ASP A 481 28.89 24.00 31.52
N THR A 482 27.86 24.24 32.35
CA THR A 482 26.62 24.88 31.90
C THR A 482 26.83 26.36 31.55
N HIS A 483 27.72 27.07 32.22
CA HIS A 483 27.98 28.50 32.00
C HIS A 483 28.67 28.75 30.64
N GLN A 484 29.64 27.91 30.28
CA GLN A 484 30.28 27.91 28.96
C GLN A 484 29.28 27.56 27.86
N THR A 485 28.36 26.63 28.12
CA THR A 485 27.29 26.24 27.18
C THR A 485 26.32 27.40 26.94
N GLU A 486 25.93 28.13 27.99
CA GLU A 486 25.08 29.32 27.90
C GLU A 486 25.74 30.43 27.09
N SER A 487 27.04 30.67 27.32
CA SER A 487 27.83 31.65 26.56
C SER A 487 27.82 31.36 25.05
N MET A 488 28.00 30.09 24.66
CA MET A 488 27.94 29.70 23.24
C MET A 488 26.52 29.71 22.67
N ALA A 489 25.49 29.42 23.47
CA ALA A 489 24.11 29.48 23.04
C ALA A 489 23.66 30.91 22.70
N VAL A 490 24.17 31.92 23.44
CA VAL A 490 23.94 33.34 23.13
C VAL A 490 24.49 33.68 21.74
N LEU A 491 25.69 33.21 21.38
CA LEU A 491 26.29 33.43 20.05
C LEU A 491 25.45 32.83 18.92
N LEU A 492 24.85 31.66 19.14
CA LEU A 492 23.99 30.97 18.19
C LEU A 492 22.52 31.42 18.25
N GLN A 493 22.17 32.32 19.17
CA GLN A 493 20.81 32.79 19.46
C GLN A 493 19.82 31.66 19.79
N CYS A 494 20.30 30.57 20.40
CA CYS A 494 19.48 29.40 20.71
C CYS A 494 19.42 29.12 22.22
N LYS A 495 18.65 28.09 22.63
CA LYS A 495 18.55 27.69 24.05
C LYS A 495 19.51 26.54 24.36
N VAL A 496 20.06 26.54 25.57
CA VAL A 496 20.78 25.38 26.12
C VAL A 496 19.79 24.27 26.47
N ASP A 497 20.19 23.03 26.22
CA ASP A 497 19.43 21.84 26.62
C ASP A 497 20.37 20.73 27.11
N LYS A 498 19.82 19.68 27.72
CA LYS A 498 20.60 18.60 28.36
C LYS A 498 20.17 17.23 27.86
N LEU A 499 21.10 16.27 27.90
CA LEU A 499 20.77 14.86 27.66
C LEU A 499 20.03 14.28 28.88
N PRO A 500 19.00 13.44 28.69
CA PRO A 500 18.42 13.04 27.42
C PRO A 500 17.38 14.02 26.88
N PHE A 501 17.27 14.11 25.55
CA PHE A 501 16.23 14.90 24.87
C PHE A 501 15.42 14.03 23.91
N THR A 502 14.25 14.51 23.48
CA THR A 502 13.42 13.79 22.49
C THR A 502 13.71 14.31 21.09
N TYR A 503 14.07 13.42 20.18
CA TYR A 503 14.26 13.70 18.76
C TYR A 503 13.44 12.71 17.93
N LEU A 504 12.57 13.20 17.04
CA LEU A 504 11.64 12.38 16.24
C LEU A 504 10.84 11.36 17.09
N GLY A 505 10.49 11.75 18.33
CA GLY A 505 9.77 10.88 19.26
C GLY A 505 10.62 9.80 19.95
N ILE A 506 11.95 9.80 19.78
CA ILE A 506 12.91 8.91 20.44
C ILE A 506 13.74 9.67 21.48
N PRO A 507 13.93 9.11 22.69
CA PRO A 507 14.79 9.74 23.69
C PRO A 507 16.28 9.48 23.39
N ILE A 508 16.99 10.49 22.90
CA ILE A 508 18.43 10.45 22.63
C ILE A 508 19.21 10.67 23.94
N GLY A 509 20.24 9.86 24.16
CA GLY A 509 21.03 9.87 25.40
C GLY A 509 20.38 9.16 26.59
N ALA A 510 19.14 8.67 26.46
CA ALA A 510 18.47 7.93 27.53
C ALA A 510 18.95 6.49 27.63
N ASN A 511 19.06 5.97 28.86
CA ASN A 511 19.37 4.56 29.08
C ASN A 511 18.07 3.73 28.96
N MET A 512 17.78 3.26 27.75
CA MET A 512 16.61 2.43 27.44
C MET A 512 16.60 1.04 28.10
N ARG A 513 17.54 0.72 28.99
CA ARG A 513 17.44 -0.45 29.88
C ARG A 513 16.59 -0.17 31.12
N LEU A 514 16.41 1.10 31.49
CA LEU A 514 15.68 1.49 32.69
C LEU A 514 14.19 1.65 32.41
N LYS A 515 13.35 1.14 33.32
CA LYS A 515 11.89 1.19 33.19
C LYS A 515 11.34 2.59 32.94
N LYS A 516 11.89 3.60 33.63
CA LYS A 516 11.42 5.00 33.57
C LYS A 516 11.34 5.57 32.15
N HIS A 517 12.21 5.13 31.23
CA HIS A 517 12.24 5.65 29.86
C HIS A 517 11.25 4.95 28.91
N TRP A 518 10.56 3.90 29.37
CA TRP A 518 9.49 3.22 28.62
C TRP A 518 8.09 3.68 29.00
N GLU A 519 7.97 4.52 30.05
CA GLU A 519 6.70 5.04 30.53
C GLU A 519 5.86 5.71 29.44
N PRO A 520 6.42 6.50 28.50
CA PRO A 520 5.63 7.09 27.41
C PRO A 520 4.88 6.05 26.56
N ILE A 521 5.47 4.87 26.33
CA ILE A 521 4.82 3.80 25.56
C ILE A 521 3.73 3.13 26.39
N ILE A 522 4.02 2.86 27.66
CA ILE A 522 3.06 2.26 28.59
C ILE A 522 1.82 3.16 28.71
N GLN A 523 2.02 4.47 28.83
CA GLN A 523 0.92 5.44 28.88
C GLN A 523 0.15 5.52 27.56
N LYS A 524 0.81 5.45 26.41
CA LYS A 524 0.14 5.33 25.11
C LYS A 524 -0.74 4.06 25.03
N PHE A 525 -0.28 2.92 25.55
CA PHE A 525 -1.11 1.71 25.65
C PHE A 525 -2.34 1.95 26.53
N LYS A 526 -2.16 2.48 27.74
CA LYS A 526 -3.26 2.76 28.69
C LYS A 526 -4.27 3.74 28.11
N SER A 527 -3.81 4.82 27.49
CA SER A 527 -4.68 5.81 26.84
C SER A 527 -5.54 5.20 25.73
N ARG A 528 -4.95 4.37 24.85
CA ARG A 528 -5.70 3.65 23.81
C ARG A 528 -6.72 2.69 24.41
N LEU A 529 -6.35 1.95 25.45
CA LEU A 529 -7.25 1.05 26.15
C LEU A 529 -8.43 1.79 26.80
N ASN A 530 -8.20 2.95 27.41
CA ASN A 530 -9.26 3.77 28.02
C ASN A 530 -10.27 4.28 26.98
N SER A 531 -9.82 4.57 25.76
CA SER A 531 -10.72 4.98 24.67
C SER A 531 -11.64 3.87 24.18
N TRP A 532 -11.31 2.59 24.47
CA TRP A 532 -12.10 1.45 24.02
C TRP A 532 -12.98 0.93 25.13
N LYS A 533 -14.29 0.97 24.90
CA LYS A 533 -15.26 0.28 25.76
C LYS A 533 -15.08 -1.24 25.60
N SER A 534 -14.29 -1.85 26.48
CA SER A 534 -14.01 -3.30 26.44
C SER A 534 -15.27 -4.16 26.58
N SER A 535 -16.34 -3.65 27.18
CA SER A 535 -17.62 -4.35 27.35
C SER A 535 -18.42 -4.51 26.05
N ILE A 536 -18.31 -3.59 25.08
CA ILE A 536 -19.12 -3.61 23.85
C ILE A 536 -18.46 -4.41 22.71
N LEU A 537 -17.18 -4.80 22.86
CA LEU A 537 -16.43 -5.48 21.82
C LEU A 537 -16.45 -6.99 21.99
N SER A 538 -16.70 -7.72 20.89
CA SER A 538 -16.52 -9.17 20.84
C SER A 538 -15.04 -9.54 21.03
N GLN A 539 -14.76 -10.79 21.45
CA GLN A 539 -13.37 -11.30 21.53
C GLN A 539 -12.65 -11.22 20.17
N GLY A 540 -13.38 -11.37 19.06
CA GLY A 540 -12.86 -11.18 17.71
C GLY A 540 -12.42 -9.73 17.45
N GLY A 541 -13.26 -8.75 17.81
CA GLY A 541 -12.92 -7.33 17.71
C GLY A 541 -11.71 -6.96 18.58
N LYS A 542 -11.65 -7.47 19.82
CA LYS A 542 -10.50 -7.27 20.72
C LYS A 542 -9.22 -7.85 20.16
N ALA A 543 -9.24 -9.08 19.65
CA ALA A 543 -8.08 -9.69 19.01
C ALA A 543 -7.55 -8.85 17.84
N ILE A 544 -8.46 -8.29 17.03
CA ILE A 544 -8.11 -7.39 15.92
C ILE A 544 -7.42 -6.14 16.45
N LEU A 545 -8.02 -5.41 17.41
CA LEU A 545 -7.42 -4.20 17.98
C LEU A 545 -6.08 -4.44 18.66
N ILE A 546 -5.94 -5.55 19.39
CA ILE A 546 -4.66 -5.94 20.00
C ILE A 546 -3.60 -6.14 18.93
N LYS A 547 -3.96 -6.76 17.80
CA LYS A 547 -3.01 -7.03 16.71
C LYS A 547 -2.69 -5.77 15.90
N SER A 548 -3.71 -5.06 15.42
CA SER A 548 -3.56 -3.94 14.49
C SER A 548 -3.12 -2.64 15.17
N VAL A 549 -3.45 -2.45 16.45
CA VAL A 549 -3.14 -1.23 17.20
C VAL A 549 -2.11 -1.48 18.30
N LEU A 550 -2.42 -2.31 19.31
CA LEU A 550 -1.48 -2.49 20.43
C LEU A 550 -0.20 -3.24 20.01
N GLY A 551 -0.27 -4.07 18.97
CA GLY A 551 0.88 -4.78 18.42
C GLY A 551 1.79 -3.89 17.56
N SER A 552 1.25 -2.82 16.95
CA SER A 552 1.98 -1.90 16.08
C SER A 552 2.49 -0.65 16.82
N LEU A 553 1.78 -0.24 17.87
CA LEU A 553 2.10 0.95 18.67
C LEU A 553 3.54 1.00 19.22
N PRO A 554 4.13 -0.10 19.76
CA PRO A 554 5.49 -0.08 20.26
C PRO A 554 6.54 -0.38 19.17
N THR A 555 6.15 -0.69 17.93
CA THR A 555 7.04 -1.21 16.88
C THR A 555 8.24 -0.31 16.62
N TYR A 556 8.04 1.01 16.62
CA TYR A 556 9.13 1.96 16.41
C TYR A 556 10.23 1.82 17.48
N TYR A 557 9.88 1.82 18.76
CA TYR A 557 10.83 1.59 19.84
C TYR A 557 11.39 0.17 19.87
N LEU A 558 10.57 -0.84 19.61
CA LEU A 558 11.01 -2.25 19.57
C LEU A 558 11.93 -2.55 18.39
N SER A 559 11.96 -1.69 17.36
CA SER A 559 12.92 -1.79 16.26
C SER A 559 14.27 -1.14 16.55
N LEU A 560 14.35 -0.28 17.57
CA LEU A 560 15.56 0.47 17.91
C LEU A 560 16.21 -0.03 19.20
N PHE A 561 15.41 -0.47 20.17
CA PHE A 561 15.88 -0.84 21.50
C PHE A 561 15.47 -2.26 21.88
N ARG A 562 16.40 -3.00 22.49
CA ARG A 562 16.09 -4.25 23.19
C ARG A 562 15.31 -3.90 24.47
N ALA A 563 14.02 -4.22 24.48
CA ALA A 563 13.14 -3.91 25.61
C ALA A 563 13.44 -4.82 26.81
N PRO A 564 13.56 -4.27 28.04
CA PRO A 564 13.69 -5.08 29.24
C PRO A 564 12.52 -6.05 29.41
N SER A 565 12.79 -7.25 29.93
CA SER A 565 11.75 -8.28 30.10
C SER A 565 10.55 -7.80 30.93
N CYS A 566 10.79 -6.98 31.96
CA CYS A 566 9.72 -6.41 32.77
C CYS A 566 8.78 -5.49 31.96
N ILE A 567 9.28 -4.78 30.94
CA ILE A 567 8.48 -3.94 30.04
C ILE A 567 7.64 -4.80 29.12
N ILE A 568 8.24 -5.82 28.49
CA ILE A 568 7.52 -6.76 27.64
C ILE A 568 6.37 -7.42 28.41
N LEU A 569 6.64 -7.90 29.63
CA LEU A 569 5.63 -8.51 30.50
C LEU A 569 4.52 -7.53 30.87
N GLU A 570 4.85 -6.27 31.13
CA GLU A 570 3.85 -5.24 31.44
C GLU A 570 2.94 -4.94 30.23
N LEU A 571 3.50 -4.80 29.03
CA LEU A 571 2.73 -4.57 27.80
C LEU A 571 1.87 -5.78 27.44
N GLU A 572 2.40 -7.00 27.58
CA GLU A 572 1.63 -8.24 27.37
C GLU A 572 0.50 -8.39 28.39
N ARG A 573 0.71 -8.01 29.65
CA ARG A 573 -0.34 -7.98 30.69
C ARG A 573 -1.47 -7.04 30.27
N LEU A 574 -1.16 -5.84 29.77
CA LEU A 574 -2.19 -4.92 29.28
C LEU A 574 -3.00 -5.50 28.11
N ARG A 575 -2.32 -6.16 27.14
CA ARG A 575 -2.99 -6.86 26.02
C ARG A 575 -3.88 -7.99 26.51
N LYS A 576 -3.40 -8.80 27.46
CA LYS A 576 -4.13 -9.92 28.06
C LYS A 576 -5.39 -9.44 28.80
N ASN A 577 -5.25 -8.45 29.67
CA ASN A 577 -6.36 -7.94 30.48
C ASN A 577 -7.46 -7.34 29.59
N PHE A 578 -7.06 -6.61 28.55
CA PHE A 578 -8.00 -6.08 27.56
C PHE A 578 -8.74 -7.20 26.79
N PHE A 579 -8.00 -8.22 26.32
CA PHE A 579 -8.59 -9.34 25.58
C PHE A 579 -9.68 -10.06 26.39
N TRP A 580 -9.40 -10.36 27.65
CA TRP A 580 -10.36 -11.02 28.55
C TRP A 580 -11.43 -10.07 29.07
N GLY A 581 -11.23 -8.76 28.97
CA GLY A 581 -12.16 -7.74 29.46
C GLY A 581 -12.18 -7.66 30.98
N GLU A 582 -11.03 -7.82 31.62
CA GLU A 582 -10.85 -7.51 33.04
C GLU A 582 -11.00 -5.99 33.25
N THR A 583 -11.77 -5.60 34.26
CA THR A 583 -11.84 -4.23 34.76
C THR A 583 -11.11 -4.15 36.11
N SER A 584 -10.83 -2.95 36.60
CA SER A 584 -10.30 -2.75 37.95
C SER A 584 -11.19 -3.36 39.05
N SER A 585 -12.51 -3.49 38.78
CA SER A 585 -13.52 -4.02 39.70
C SER A 585 -13.82 -5.52 39.55
N HIS A 586 -13.62 -6.12 38.36
CA HIS A 586 -13.98 -7.51 38.10
C HIS A 586 -12.93 -8.25 37.26
N LYS A 587 -12.42 -9.35 37.81
CA LYS A 587 -11.57 -10.31 37.09
C LYS A 587 -12.43 -11.31 36.33
N LYS A 588 -12.15 -11.50 35.05
CA LYS A 588 -12.79 -12.52 34.20
C LYS A 588 -11.89 -13.73 34.07
N ILE A 589 -12.47 -14.92 34.03
CA ILE A 589 -11.72 -16.19 33.95
C ILE A 589 -11.00 -16.29 32.58
N PRO A 590 -9.66 -16.41 32.54
CA PRO A 590 -8.93 -16.66 31.31
C PRO A 590 -9.14 -18.12 30.85
N TRP A 591 -9.98 -18.32 29.84
CA TRP A 591 -10.33 -19.66 29.35
C TRP A 591 -9.21 -20.33 28.56
N VAL A 592 -8.31 -19.57 27.95
CA VAL A 592 -7.18 -20.09 27.16
C VAL A 592 -5.89 -19.42 27.62
N ALA A 593 -4.80 -20.19 27.70
CA ALA A 593 -3.50 -19.66 28.07
C ALA A 593 -3.02 -18.58 27.08
N TRP A 594 -2.37 -17.52 27.59
CA TRP A 594 -2.00 -16.36 26.77
C TRP A 594 -0.98 -16.71 25.68
N ASN A 595 -0.01 -17.59 25.98
CA ASN A 595 0.95 -18.10 25.01
C ASN A 595 0.26 -18.76 23.80
N ARG A 596 -0.79 -19.57 24.02
CA ARG A 596 -1.59 -20.16 22.95
C ARG A 596 -2.40 -19.13 22.17
N ILE A 597 -2.92 -18.10 22.83
CA ILE A 597 -3.59 -16.97 22.14
C ILE A 597 -2.61 -16.22 21.23
N THR A 598 -1.41 -15.92 21.72
CA THR A 598 -0.39 -15.21 20.94
C THR A 598 0.24 -16.07 19.85
N ALA A 599 0.19 -17.40 19.97
CA ALA A 599 0.80 -18.31 19.02
C ALA A 599 0.27 -18.13 17.58
N PRO A 600 1.07 -18.51 16.56
CA PRO A 600 0.65 -18.47 15.17
C PRO A 600 -0.59 -19.33 14.93
N LYS A 601 -1.37 -18.96 13.90
CA LYS A 601 -2.54 -19.75 13.50
C LYS A 601 -2.17 -21.15 13.04
N SER A 602 -1.01 -21.32 12.39
CA SER A 602 -0.45 -22.61 11.98
C SER A 602 -0.19 -23.56 13.15
N CYS A 603 0.10 -23.01 14.32
CA CYS A 603 0.27 -23.77 15.56
C CYS A 603 -1.07 -23.94 16.31
N GLY A 604 -2.20 -23.41 15.84
CA GLY A 604 -3.48 -23.49 16.54
C GLY A 604 -3.76 -22.35 17.54
N GLY A 605 -3.07 -21.21 17.41
CA GLY A 605 -3.35 -19.96 18.14
C GLY A 605 -4.20 -18.95 17.37
N LEU A 606 -4.39 -17.73 17.92
CA LEU A 606 -5.14 -16.66 17.26
C LEU A 606 -4.30 -15.82 16.28
N GLY A 607 -2.97 -15.97 16.30
CA GLY A 607 -2.05 -15.17 15.48
C GLY A 607 -2.00 -13.70 15.90
N ILE A 608 -2.19 -13.42 17.20
CA ILE A 608 -1.99 -12.09 17.81
C ILE A 608 -0.49 -11.76 17.85
N GLY A 609 0.35 -12.77 18.10
CA GLY A 609 1.80 -12.70 18.13
C GLY A 609 2.36 -11.99 19.36
N SER A 610 3.62 -12.29 19.67
CA SER A 610 4.30 -11.89 20.90
C SER A 610 5.18 -10.67 20.70
N LEU A 611 5.16 -9.75 21.67
CA LEU A 611 6.04 -8.59 21.69
C LEU A 611 7.50 -8.97 21.94
N LYS A 612 7.79 -10.06 22.69
CA LYS A 612 9.18 -10.56 22.86
C LYS A 612 9.75 -10.98 21.51
N ALA A 613 9.04 -11.86 20.80
CA ALA A 613 9.48 -12.35 19.49
C ALA A 613 9.56 -11.21 18.46
N ALA A 614 8.60 -10.27 18.49
CA ALA A 614 8.66 -9.09 17.63
C ALA A 614 9.88 -8.21 17.92
N ASN A 615 10.22 -7.95 19.19
CA ASN A 615 11.40 -7.14 19.54
C ASN A 615 12.70 -7.80 19.10
N LEU A 616 12.90 -9.10 19.38
CA LEU A 616 14.10 -9.83 18.95
C LEU A 616 14.24 -9.85 17.43
N ALA A 617 13.15 -10.13 16.72
CA ALA A 617 13.14 -10.19 15.26
C ALA A 617 13.31 -8.82 14.59
N LEU A 618 12.80 -7.74 15.18
CA LEU A 618 13.02 -6.39 14.65
C LEU A 618 14.46 -5.92 14.88
N ILE A 619 15.04 -6.22 16.05
CA ILE A 619 16.42 -5.84 16.36
C ILE A 619 17.42 -6.61 15.50
N SER A 620 17.15 -7.89 15.18
CA SER A 620 18.05 -8.68 14.33
C SER A 620 18.22 -8.10 12.93
N LYS A 621 17.28 -7.26 12.45
CA LYS A 621 17.42 -6.48 11.20
C LYS A 621 18.70 -5.66 11.18
N TRP A 622 19.15 -5.13 12.32
CA TRP A 622 20.39 -4.35 12.37
C TRP A 622 21.63 -5.19 12.09
N GLY A 623 21.65 -6.47 12.45
CA GLY A 623 22.75 -7.37 12.08
C GLY A 623 22.77 -7.67 10.58
N TRP A 624 21.59 -7.87 9.98
CA TRP A 624 21.47 -8.01 8.53
C TRP A 624 21.96 -6.74 7.81
N ARG A 625 21.44 -5.56 8.19
CA ARG A 625 21.85 -4.27 7.61
C ARG A 625 23.34 -4.01 7.79
N PHE A 626 23.93 -4.35 8.94
CA PHE A 626 25.37 -4.24 9.15
C PHE A 626 26.18 -5.09 8.16
N LYS A 627 25.61 -6.22 7.74
CA LYS A 627 26.25 -7.13 6.77
C LYS A 627 26.10 -6.61 5.33
N THR A 628 24.94 -6.09 4.97
CA THR A 628 24.62 -5.72 3.58
C THR A 628 24.90 -4.25 3.24
N GLU A 629 24.82 -3.34 4.20
CA GLU A 629 24.96 -1.89 3.99
C GLU A 629 26.37 -1.39 4.36
N LYS A 630 27.41 -2.05 3.83
CA LYS A 630 28.81 -1.76 4.23
C LYS A 630 29.25 -0.32 4.02
N SER A 631 28.69 0.38 3.04
CA SER A 631 28.98 1.78 2.73
C SER A 631 28.19 2.79 3.57
N ALA A 632 27.22 2.34 4.39
CA ALA A 632 26.39 3.25 5.16
C ALA A 632 27.19 3.90 6.30
N LEU A 633 27.01 5.22 6.50
CA LEU A 633 27.72 5.99 7.53
C LEU A 633 27.66 5.36 8.92
N TRP A 634 26.48 4.87 9.33
CA TRP A 634 26.29 4.25 10.64
C TRP A 634 27.14 2.98 10.82
N VAL A 635 27.39 2.20 9.75
CA VAL A 635 28.27 1.03 9.79
C VAL A 635 29.71 1.46 10.03
N SER A 636 30.17 2.49 9.33
CA SER A 636 31.51 3.08 9.52
C SER A 636 31.70 3.64 10.93
N VAL A 637 30.70 4.31 11.48
CA VAL A 637 30.70 4.82 12.87
C VAL A 637 30.81 3.67 13.88
N ILE A 638 30.01 2.61 13.71
CA ILE A 638 30.06 1.44 14.60
C ILE A 638 31.43 0.75 14.51
N ASN A 639 32.00 0.60 13.31
CA ASN A 639 33.33 0.03 13.14
C ASN A 639 34.39 0.88 13.84
N ALA A 640 34.39 2.20 13.65
CA ALA A 640 35.35 3.11 14.28
C ALA A 640 35.34 3.02 15.82
N ILE A 641 34.14 2.89 16.42
CA ILE A 641 33.96 2.86 17.88
C ILE A 641 34.22 1.48 18.47
N HIS A 642 33.74 0.41 17.81
CA HIS A 642 33.65 -0.92 18.40
C HIS A 642 34.61 -1.96 17.81
N SER A 643 35.27 -1.70 16.67
CA SER A 643 36.25 -2.63 16.10
C SER A 643 37.50 -2.74 16.97
N SER A 644 38.09 -3.93 17.01
CA SER A 644 39.31 -4.22 17.75
C SER A 644 40.10 -5.32 17.03
N ASN A 645 41.41 -5.12 16.89
CA ASN A 645 42.32 -6.08 16.24
C ASN A 645 42.48 -7.39 17.03
N ARG A 646 41.88 -7.50 18.23
CA ARG A 646 42.02 -8.66 19.12
C ARG A 646 40.83 -9.63 19.12
N ILE A 647 39.68 -9.27 18.53
CA ILE A 647 38.44 -10.07 18.60
C ILE A 647 37.76 -10.14 17.23
N HIS A 648 37.71 -11.35 16.64
CA HIS A 648 37.08 -11.61 15.34
C HIS A 648 35.63 -12.11 15.52
N ASN A 649 34.72 -11.20 15.84
CA ASN A 649 33.28 -11.50 15.87
C ASN A 649 32.60 -11.07 14.57
N THR A 650 31.46 -11.68 14.24
CA THR A 650 30.63 -11.29 13.09
C THR A 650 30.14 -9.84 13.20
N LEU A 651 29.82 -9.39 14.42
CA LEU A 651 29.54 -8.00 14.75
C LEU A 651 30.62 -7.45 15.69
N PRO A 652 31.19 -6.25 15.42
CA PRO A 652 32.22 -5.66 16.27
C PRO A 652 31.63 -5.23 17.61
N LEU A 653 32.32 -5.53 18.72
CA LEU A 653 31.89 -5.12 20.05
C LEU A 653 33.07 -4.89 20.99
N ARG A 654 33.30 -3.64 21.35
CA ARG A 654 34.19 -3.26 22.45
C ARG A 654 33.41 -3.25 23.78
N LYS A 655 33.63 -4.27 24.63
CA LYS A 655 32.85 -4.51 25.87
C LYS A 655 32.88 -3.36 26.88
N SER A 656 33.96 -2.57 26.88
CA SER A 656 34.18 -1.43 27.79
C SER A 656 33.36 -0.20 27.42
N ILE A 657 32.89 -0.07 26.17
CA ILE A 657 32.07 1.06 25.73
C ILE A 657 30.60 0.73 26.01
N PRO A 658 29.92 1.44 26.93
CA PRO A 658 28.48 1.31 27.10
C PRO A 658 27.75 1.95 25.92
N GLY A 659 26.56 1.46 25.57
CA GLY A 659 25.78 2.04 24.49
C GLY A 659 24.66 1.14 23.98
N PHE A 660 23.95 1.63 22.98
CA PHE A 660 22.80 0.94 22.38
C PHE A 660 23.21 -0.25 21.48
N TRP A 661 24.44 -0.24 20.94
CA TRP A 661 24.95 -1.32 20.08
C TRP A 661 25.14 -2.64 20.84
N LYS A 662 25.61 -2.59 22.09
CA LYS A 662 25.83 -3.80 22.93
C LYS A 662 24.57 -4.64 23.15
N PRO A 663 23.40 -4.07 23.49
CA PRO A 663 22.13 -4.80 23.48
C PRO A 663 21.78 -5.43 22.14
N ILE A 664 22.04 -4.75 21.01
CA ILE A 664 21.75 -5.27 19.66
C ILE A 664 22.61 -6.51 19.38
N THR A 665 23.91 -6.44 19.68
CA THR A 665 24.81 -7.60 19.48
C THR A 665 24.43 -8.79 20.36
N ASN A 666 23.92 -8.54 21.57
CA ASN A 666 23.49 -9.61 22.48
C ASN A 666 22.24 -10.36 21.99
N VAL A 667 21.40 -9.74 21.16
CA VAL A 667 20.20 -10.40 20.60
C VAL A 667 20.56 -11.64 19.79
N PHE A 668 21.70 -11.65 19.09
CA PHE A 668 22.11 -12.80 18.29
C PHE A 668 22.42 -14.02 19.15
N LYS A 669 22.98 -13.80 20.35
CA LYS A 669 23.13 -14.87 21.35
C LYS A 669 21.76 -15.33 21.87
N GLU A 670 20.85 -14.40 22.17
CA GLU A 670 19.48 -14.77 22.59
C GLU A 670 18.74 -15.57 21.50
N LEU A 671 18.99 -15.30 20.22
CA LEU A 671 18.44 -16.08 19.11
C LEU A 671 19.05 -17.49 19.05
N GLU A 672 20.35 -17.63 19.25
CA GLU A 672 21.05 -18.91 19.34
C GLU A 672 20.52 -19.75 20.51
N ASP A 673 20.31 -19.14 21.69
CA ASP A 673 19.72 -19.78 22.88
C ASP A 673 18.28 -20.28 22.60
N GLU A 674 17.55 -19.62 21.69
CA GLU A 674 16.20 -20.03 21.23
C GLU A 674 16.25 -20.96 20.00
N GLY A 675 17.44 -21.48 19.64
CA GLY A 675 17.64 -22.46 18.57
C GLY A 675 17.74 -21.88 17.16
N ILE A 676 17.93 -20.57 17.01
CA ILE A 676 18.01 -19.88 15.71
C ILE A 676 19.44 -19.46 15.42
N GLN A 677 20.10 -20.23 14.54
CA GLN A 677 21.43 -19.92 14.01
C GLN A 677 21.34 -18.83 12.94
N PHE A 678 21.20 -17.56 13.36
CA PHE A 678 20.95 -16.43 12.46
C PHE A 678 21.96 -16.31 11.32
N TRP A 679 23.25 -16.53 11.62
CA TRP A 679 24.33 -16.30 10.64
C TRP A 679 24.43 -17.40 9.60
N ASP A 680 23.96 -18.61 9.90
CA ASP A 680 23.94 -19.73 8.95
C ASP A 680 22.87 -19.52 7.87
N GLU A 681 21.79 -18.81 8.22
CA GLU A 681 20.71 -18.45 7.29
C GLU A 681 21.09 -17.30 6.34
N ALA A 682 22.21 -16.62 6.58
CA ALA A 682 22.72 -15.53 5.74
C ALA A 682 23.85 -16.02 4.83
N LYS A 683 23.51 -16.37 3.58
CA LYS A 683 24.48 -16.88 2.61
C LYS A 683 24.97 -15.79 1.65
N ALA A 684 26.27 -15.68 1.46
CA ALA A 684 26.89 -14.79 0.48
C ALA A 684 27.14 -15.51 -0.84
N THR A 685 27.07 -14.74 -1.92
CA THR A 685 27.62 -15.06 -3.24
C THR A 685 28.77 -14.07 -3.49
N PRO A 686 30.03 -14.50 -3.35
CA PRO A 686 31.18 -13.62 -3.48
C PRO A 686 31.35 -13.10 -4.91
N GLY A 687 31.58 -11.80 -5.05
CA GLY A 687 31.99 -11.16 -6.30
C GLY A 687 33.51 -11.10 -6.48
N LEU A 688 33.97 -10.58 -7.62
CA LEU A 688 35.41 -10.46 -7.93
C LEU A 688 36.22 -9.60 -6.92
N GLN A 689 35.58 -8.65 -6.24
CA GLN A 689 36.18 -7.80 -5.20
C GLN A 689 35.51 -8.01 -3.84
N THR A 690 35.35 -9.28 -3.47
CA THR A 690 34.57 -9.67 -2.29
C THR A 690 35.18 -9.22 -0.95
N GLN A 691 34.31 -8.83 -0.03
CA GLN A 691 34.60 -8.57 1.38
C GLN A 691 34.08 -9.70 2.29
N VAL A 692 33.68 -10.83 1.70
CA VAL A 692 33.21 -12.02 2.40
C VAL A 692 34.38 -12.68 3.13
N LYS A 693 34.21 -13.01 4.41
CA LYS A 693 35.23 -13.68 5.22
C LYS A 693 35.23 -15.17 4.91
N PHE A 694 36.39 -15.70 4.54
CA PHE A 694 36.55 -17.09 4.11
C PHE A 694 36.04 -18.09 5.15
N TRP A 695 36.45 -17.94 6.42
CA TRP A 695 36.12 -18.88 7.49
C TRP A 695 34.79 -18.61 8.20
N HIS A 696 34.40 -17.34 8.32
CA HIS A 696 33.33 -16.91 9.23
C HIS A 696 31.98 -16.69 8.57
N ASP A 697 31.95 -16.46 7.25
CA ASP A 697 30.71 -16.29 6.51
C ASP A 697 30.28 -17.60 5.86
N THR A 698 28.96 -17.80 5.74
CA THR A 698 28.40 -18.89 4.92
C THR A 698 28.35 -18.40 3.48
N TRP A 699 29.13 -18.99 2.59
CA TRP A 699 29.17 -18.58 1.17
C TRP A 699 29.20 -19.76 0.19
N ILE A 700 29.88 -20.85 0.55
CA ILE A 700 29.96 -22.05 -0.30
C ILE A 700 29.08 -23.20 0.21
N THR A 701 29.14 -23.49 1.50
CA THR A 701 28.44 -24.59 2.18
C THR A 701 27.09 -24.17 2.77
N HIS A 702 26.48 -25.04 3.60
CA HIS A 702 25.23 -24.79 4.34
C HIS A 702 25.45 -24.15 5.73
N THR A 703 26.67 -24.21 6.26
CA THR A 703 27.14 -23.45 7.42
C THR A 703 28.53 -22.88 7.10
N ASN A 704 29.10 -22.06 7.97
CA ASN A 704 30.42 -21.45 7.76
C ASN A 704 31.57 -22.48 7.82
N LEU A 705 32.65 -22.23 7.09
CA LEU A 705 33.78 -23.17 6.98
C LEU A 705 34.48 -23.42 8.32
N LYS A 706 34.49 -22.43 9.23
CA LYS A 706 35.03 -22.60 10.58
C LYS A 706 34.29 -23.68 11.37
N SER A 707 32.96 -23.72 11.28
CA SER A 707 32.15 -24.73 11.96
C SER A 707 32.32 -26.12 11.35
N MET A 708 32.47 -26.21 10.02
CA MET A 708 32.66 -27.50 9.33
C MET A 708 34.08 -28.06 9.49
N PHE A 709 35.10 -27.20 9.51
CA PHE A 709 36.51 -27.61 9.53
C PHE A 709 37.27 -26.90 10.68
N PRO A 710 36.92 -27.20 11.95
CA PRO A 710 37.49 -26.52 13.11
C PRO A 710 39.01 -26.72 13.23
N ASP A 711 39.52 -27.90 12.90
CA ASP A 711 40.96 -28.23 13.00
C ASP A 711 41.80 -27.42 12.01
N LEU A 712 41.36 -27.30 10.76
CA LEU A 712 42.01 -26.43 9.76
C LEU A 712 41.90 -24.96 10.17
N TYR A 713 40.74 -24.55 10.68
CA TYR A 713 40.57 -23.21 11.21
C TYR A 713 41.53 -22.95 12.38
N LEU A 714 41.92 -23.92 13.22
CA LEU A 714 42.87 -23.71 14.33
C LEU A 714 44.29 -23.41 13.85
N ILE A 715 44.73 -24.04 12.76
CA ILE A 715 46.06 -23.84 12.18
C ILE A 715 46.14 -22.69 11.15
N GLU A 716 45.03 -22.08 10.72
CA GLU A 716 45.06 -20.87 9.88
C GLU A 716 45.85 -19.71 10.52
N LYS A 717 46.70 -19.03 9.76
CA LYS A 717 47.49 -17.89 10.24
C LYS A 717 46.64 -16.62 10.37
N SER A 718 45.79 -16.32 9.38
CA SER A 718 44.88 -15.17 9.37
C SER A 718 43.43 -15.61 9.53
N LYS A 719 42.90 -15.56 10.77
CA LYS A 719 41.54 -16.04 11.07
C LYS A 719 40.43 -15.25 10.37
N SER A 720 40.70 -13.98 10.06
CA SER A 720 39.75 -13.08 9.39
C SER A 720 40.08 -12.84 7.92
N CYS A 721 40.79 -13.78 7.27
CA CYS A 721 41.04 -13.70 5.84
C CYS A 721 39.74 -13.63 5.04
N LEU A 722 39.80 -12.89 3.94
CA LEU A 722 38.74 -12.77 2.97
C LEU A 722 38.82 -13.92 1.96
N VAL A 723 37.74 -14.14 1.21
CA VAL A 723 37.70 -15.18 0.17
C VAL A 723 38.77 -14.92 -0.91
N ASN A 724 39.01 -13.66 -1.28
CA ASN A 724 40.07 -13.28 -2.22
C ASN A 724 41.50 -13.48 -1.69
N ASP A 725 41.70 -13.53 -0.36
CA ASP A 725 43.01 -13.85 0.23
C ASP A 725 43.37 -15.34 0.07
N ARG A 726 42.38 -16.20 -0.23
CA ARG A 726 42.54 -17.66 -0.32
C ARG A 726 42.23 -18.21 -1.70
N LEU A 727 41.38 -17.55 -2.49
CA LEU A 727 40.98 -17.99 -3.82
C LEU A 727 41.33 -16.93 -4.85
N LEU A 728 42.36 -17.18 -5.63
CA LEU A 728 42.79 -16.28 -6.69
C LEU A 728 42.13 -16.71 -8.02
N PRO A 729 41.48 -15.79 -8.76
CA PRO A 729 40.96 -16.10 -10.09
C PRO A 729 42.12 -16.34 -11.05
N THR A 730 42.04 -17.38 -11.88
CA THR A 730 42.99 -17.64 -12.97
C THR A 730 42.37 -17.32 -14.34
N ASN A 731 43.22 -17.09 -15.34
CA ASN A 731 42.80 -16.71 -16.70
C ASN A 731 41.91 -17.76 -17.41
N ASN A 732 41.91 -19.00 -16.93
CA ASN A 732 41.15 -20.10 -17.51
C ASN A 732 39.77 -20.28 -16.86
N GLY A 733 39.35 -19.34 -16.01
CA GLY A 733 38.07 -19.40 -15.30
C GLY A 733 38.07 -20.36 -14.10
N THR A 734 39.21 -20.91 -13.69
CA THR A 734 39.34 -21.73 -12.47
C THR A 734 39.93 -20.92 -11.32
N THR A 735 39.63 -21.28 -10.08
CA THR A 735 40.22 -20.61 -8.89
C THR A 735 41.40 -21.40 -8.33
N GLN A 736 42.54 -20.74 -8.14
CA GLN A 736 43.68 -21.30 -7.42
C GLN A 736 43.54 -21.06 -5.93
N VAL A 737 43.71 -22.11 -5.12
CA VAL A 737 43.66 -22.01 -3.66
C VAL A 737 45.05 -21.72 -3.10
N LEU A 738 45.17 -20.65 -2.33
CA LEU A 738 46.40 -20.25 -1.63
C LEU A 738 46.21 -20.41 -0.13
N TRP A 739 46.86 -21.42 0.45
CA TRP A 739 46.77 -21.68 1.89
C TRP A 739 47.82 -20.90 2.70
N ASN A 740 47.48 -20.52 3.93
CA ASN A 740 48.39 -19.84 4.84
C ASN A 740 48.30 -20.41 6.25
N TRP A 741 48.97 -21.54 6.47
CA TRP A 741 48.95 -22.27 7.73
C TRP A 741 50.06 -21.82 8.68
N LYS A 742 49.82 -21.91 9.98
CA LYS A 742 50.84 -21.78 11.04
C LYS A 742 51.81 -22.96 11.05
N SER A 743 51.28 -24.15 10.77
CA SER A 743 51.99 -25.42 10.60
C SER A 743 51.28 -26.20 9.51
N GLN A 744 52.02 -26.97 8.71
CA GLN A 744 51.40 -27.77 7.65
C GLN A 744 50.44 -28.82 8.26
N PRO A 745 49.25 -29.03 7.66
CA PRO A 745 48.33 -30.11 8.03
C PRO A 745 49.07 -31.45 8.02
N SER A 746 49.16 -32.11 9.18
CA SER A 746 49.99 -33.32 9.34
C SER A 746 49.29 -34.45 10.09
N SER A 747 48.26 -34.14 10.89
CA SER A 747 47.44 -35.19 11.50
C SER A 747 46.52 -35.85 10.45
N PRO A 748 46.17 -37.13 10.60
CA PRO A 748 45.26 -37.80 9.67
C PRO A 748 43.91 -37.07 9.50
N THR A 749 43.39 -36.46 10.57
CA THR A 749 42.13 -35.70 10.55
C THR A 749 42.27 -34.37 9.81
N GLU A 750 43.38 -33.66 9.97
CA GLU A 750 43.67 -32.42 9.23
C GLU A 750 43.82 -32.69 7.73
N VAL A 751 44.54 -33.75 7.35
CA VAL A 751 44.77 -34.12 5.95
C VAL A 751 43.46 -34.51 5.26
N LEU A 752 42.61 -35.30 5.92
CA LEU A 752 41.27 -35.64 5.41
C LEU A 752 40.38 -34.40 5.28
N SER A 753 40.38 -33.52 6.29
CA SER A 753 39.62 -32.26 6.26
C SER A 753 40.06 -31.35 5.12
N LEU A 754 41.38 -31.27 4.86
CA LEU A 754 41.93 -30.45 3.77
C LEU A 754 41.53 -31.00 2.41
N SER A 755 41.56 -32.32 2.24
CA SER A 755 41.10 -32.98 1.02
C SER A 755 39.63 -32.66 0.73
N GLN A 756 38.76 -32.82 1.73
CA GLN A 756 37.33 -32.50 1.63
C GLN A 756 37.08 -31.02 1.31
N LEU A 757 37.75 -30.11 2.03
CA LEU A 757 37.63 -28.68 1.78
C LEU A 757 38.09 -28.31 0.36
N SER A 758 39.18 -28.91 -0.11
CA SER A 758 39.69 -28.67 -1.47
C SER A 758 38.68 -29.12 -2.53
N SER A 759 38.04 -30.30 -2.36
CA SER A 759 36.98 -30.76 -3.26
C SER A 759 35.76 -29.84 -3.28
N ILE A 760 35.38 -29.25 -2.13
CA ILE A 760 34.28 -28.29 -2.04
C ILE A 760 34.61 -26.97 -2.77
N LEU A 761 35.88 -26.53 -2.70
CA LEU A 761 36.34 -25.28 -3.31
C LEU A 761 36.58 -25.39 -4.82
N GLN A 762 36.90 -26.56 -5.35
CA GLN A 762 37.21 -26.75 -6.78
C GLN A 762 36.14 -26.22 -7.77
N PRO A 763 34.84 -26.45 -7.59
CA PRO A 763 33.81 -25.95 -8.52
C PRO A 763 33.45 -24.47 -8.31
N PHE A 764 34.10 -23.76 -7.37
CA PHE A 764 33.72 -22.39 -7.05
C PHE A 764 34.12 -21.40 -8.15
N ASN A 765 33.18 -20.52 -8.50
CA ASN A 765 33.40 -19.40 -9.39
C ASN A 765 32.85 -18.11 -8.77
N TYR A 766 33.58 -17.02 -8.98
CA TYR A 766 33.13 -15.69 -8.57
C TYR A 766 31.91 -15.25 -9.38
N SER A 767 31.03 -14.48 -8.75
CA SER A 767 29.97 -13.78 -9.46
C SER A 767 30.53 -12.56 -10.22
N LEU A 768 29.92 -12.25 -11.38
CA LEU A 768 30.25 -11.08 -12.19
C LEU A 768 29.87 -9.74 -11.53
N GLY A 769 29.02 -9.76 -10.49
CA GLY A 769 28.57 -8.57 -9.76
C GLY A 769 29.24 -8.40 -8.39
N PRO A 770 28.85 -7.37 -7.61
CA PRO A 770 29.28 -7.20 -6.22
C PRO A 770 28.74 -8.32 -5.32
N ASP A 771 29.27 -8.42 -4.10
CA ASP A 771 28.82 -9.39 -3.11
C ASP A 771 27.30 -9.33 -2.92
N ARG A 772 26.64 -10.48 -3.12
CA ARG A 772 25.20 -10.61 -2.93
C ARG A 772 24.92 -11.46 -1.69
N TRP A 773 24.09 -10.95 -0.79
CA TRP A 773 23.62 -11.69 0.38
C TRP A 773 22.19 -12.17 0.16
N VAL A 774 21.93 -13.44 0.44
CA VAL A 774 20.60 -14.04 0.43
C VAL A 774 20.24 -14.57 1.81
N TRP A 775 18.95 -14.53 2.11
CA TRP A 775 18.39 -15.00 3.37
C TRP A 775 17.64 -16.31 3.15
N LEU A 776 18.22 -17.42 3.62
CA LEU A 776 17.74 -18.78 3.36
C LEU A 776 16.51 -19.17 4.18
N ALA A 777 16.23 -18.46 5.28
CA ALA A 777 15.11 -18.80 6.16
C ALA A 777 13.71 -18.46 5.58
N CYS A 778 13.61 -18.01 4.33
CA CYS A 778 12.35 -17.87 3.61
C CYS A 778 12.50 -17.93 2.08
N ASN A 779 11.43 -18.36 1.40
CA ASN A 779 11.39 -18.59 -0.06
C ASN A 779 11.71 -17.37 -0.92
N SER A 780 11.51 -16.15 -0.42
CA SER A 780 11.80 -14.92 -1.17
C SER A 780 13.30 -14.64 -1.29
N LEU A 781 14.16 -15.37 -0.58
CA LEU A 781 15.62 -15.13 -0.49
C LEU A 781 16.02 -13.73 0.02
N GLN A 782 15.03 -12.93 0.44
CA GLN A 782 15.19 -11.60 1.01
C GLN A 782 15.02 -11.65 2.53
N PHE A 783 15.79 -10.85 3.25
CA PHE A 783 15.69 -10.79 4.70
C PHE A 783 14.31 -10.36 5.16
N SER A 784 13.72 -11.14 6.07
CA SER A 784 12.41 -10.86 6.64
C SER A 784 12.43 -11.03 8.15
N THR A 785 12.17 -9.94 8.88
CA THR A 785 11.93 -10.00 10.33
C THR A 785 10.75 -10.93 10.66
N GLY A 786 9.77 -11.02 9.75
CA GLY A 786 8.65 -11.96 9.86
C GLY A 786 9.08 -13.43 9.86
N SER A 787 10.13 -13.80 9.12
CA SER A 787 10.66 -15.18 9.11
C SER A 787 11.24 -15.60 10.46
N ILE A 788 12.04 -14.73 11.07
CA ILE A 788 12.65 -14.94 12.39
C ILE A 788 11.56 -14.96 13.46
N ARG A 789 10.64 -13.99 13.43
CA ARG A 789 9.51 -13.95 14.36
C ARG A 789 8.71 -15.23 14.32
N ARG A 790 8.38 -15.75 13.13
CA ARG A 790 7.66 -17.02 13.01
C ARG A 790 8.42 -18.15 13.68
N ARG A 791 9.72 -18.31 13.44
CA ARG A 791 10.53 -19.36 14.09
C ARG A 791 10.51 -19.24 15.61
N LEU A 792 10.72 -18.04 16.15
CA LEU A 792 10.62 -17.77 17.59
C LEU A 792 9.24 -18.08 18.18
N GLU A 793 8.17 -17.87 17.40
CA GLU A 793 6.81 -18.15 17.85
C GLU A 793 6.42 -19.65 17.66
N HIS A 794 7.12 -20.40 16.80
CA HIS A 794 6.93 -21.85 16.60
C HIS A 794 7.68 -22.68 17.65
N SER A 795 8.75 -22.17 18.26
CA SER A 795 9.48 -22.86 19.34
C SER A 795 8.65 -23.01 20.63
N TRP A 796 7.50 -22.32 20.75
CA TRP A 796 6.60 -22.41 21.92
C TRP A 796 5.66 -23.62 21.92
N GLY A 797 5.81 -24.52 20.96
CA GLY A 797 5.14 -25.81 20.91
C GLY A 797 4.06 -25.91 19.83
N ASP A 798 3.97 -27.07 19.21
CA ASP A 798 2.87 -27.42 18.31
C ASP A 798 1.67 -27.88 19.13
N PHE A 799 0.56 -27.14 19.07
CA PHE A 799 -0.63 -27.52 19.83
C PHE A 799 -1.36 -28.65 19.11
N SER A 800 -1.82 -29.67 19.85
CA SER A 800 -2.48 -30.87 19.31
C SER A 800 -3.65 -30.59 18.37
N PHE A 801 -4.42 -29.52 18.63
CA PHE A 801 -5.52 -29.08 17.76
C PHE A 801 -5.15 -27.81 16.99
N LYS A 802 -5.18 -27.92 15.65
CA LYS A 802 -4.93 -26.83 14.69
C LYS A 802 -6.23 -26.39 14.02
N HIS A 803 -6.81 -25.31 14.54
CA HIS A 803 -8.04 -24.76 14.00
C HIS A 803 -7.89 -24.18 12.59
N GLN A 804 -8.82 -24.54 11.70
CA GLN A 804 -8.85 -24.07 10.33
C GLN A 804 -9.63 -22.76 10.24
N TRP A 805 -8.95 -21.64 10.49
CA TRP A 805 -9.53 -20.30 10.42
C TRP A 805 -10.07 -19.99 9.02
N SER A 806 -11.30 -19.48 8.93
CA SER A 806 -11.95 -19.12 7.66
C SER A 806 -12.26 -17.63 7.57
N GLY A 807 -12.07 -17.03 6.40
CA GLY A 807 -12.48 -15.65 6.12
C GLY A 807 -14.00 -15.48 5.97
N TRP A 808 -14.69 -16.57 5.58
CA TRP A 808 -16.13 -16.59 5.34
C TRP A 808 -16.94 -16.59 6.63
N ILE A 809 -16.33 -16.99 7.75
CA ILE A 809 -16.99 -17.06 9.06
C ILE A 809 -16.69 -15.77 9.85
N PRO A 810 -17.69 -15.14 10.51
CA PRO A 810 -17.43 -14.02 11.41
C PRO A 810 -16.44 -14.41 12.50
N ARG A 811 -15.43 -13.55 12.73
CA ARG A 811 -14.33 -13.87 13.67
C ARG A 811 -14.81 -14.20 15.10
N LYS A 812 -15.93 -13.62 15.55
CA LYS A 812 -16.54 -13.94 16.85
C LYS A 812 -16.96 -15.42 16.96
N VAL A 813 -17.50 -15.96 15.87
CA VAL A 813 -17.96 -17.35 15.76
C VAL A 813 -16.77 -18.28 15.59
N ASP A 814 -15.82 -17.91 14.73
CA ASP A 814 -14.61 -18.71 14.47
C ASP A 814 -13.78 -18.93 15.76
N ILE A 815 -13.68 -17.89 16.62
CA ILE A 815 -13.06 -18.01 17.95
C ILE A 815 -13.89 -18.88 18.89
N PHE A 816 -15.22 -18.83 18.81
CA PHE A 816 -16.09 -19.69 19.59
C PHE A 816 -15.87 -21.17 19.24
N VAL A 817 -15.89 -21.51 17.94
CA VAL A 817 -15.60 -22.86 17.45
C VAL A 817 -14.25 -23.36 17.96
N TRP A 818 -13.20 -22.54 17.82
CA TRP A 818 -11.87 -22.85 18.34
C TRP A 818 -11.90 -23.12 19.85
N LYS A 819 -12.60 -22.31 20.65
CA LYS A 819 -12.71 -22.54 22.10
C LYS A 819 -13.50 -23.80 22.44
N SER A 820 -14.54 -24.11 21.68
CA SER A 820 -15.35 -25.32 21.86
C SER A 820 -14.50 -26.57 21.62
N ALA A 821 -13.68 -26.59 20.56
CA ALA A 821 -12.74 -27.69 20.31
C ALA A 821 -11.76 -27.93 21.46
N LEU A 822 -11.43 -26.88 22.23
CA LEU A 822 -10.52 -26.97 23.38
C LEU A 822 -11.23 -27.26 24.71
N ASN A 823 -12.55 -27.46 24.72
CA ASN A 823 -13.36 -27.48 25.94
C ASN A 823 -13.11 -26.24 26.82
N ARG A 824 -13.11 -25.06 26.20
CA ARG A 824 -12.83 -23.75 26.83
C ARG A 824 -14.01 -22.78 26.72
N ILE A 825 -15.22 -23.32 26.74
CA ILE A 825 -16.47 -22.57 26.80
C ILE A 825 -17.17 -22.81 28.16
N PRO A 826 -18.01 -21.87 28.64
CA PRO A 826 -18.59 -21.94 29.98
C PRO A 826 -19.82 -22.87 30.04
N VAL A 827 -19.59 -24.17 29.81
CA VAL A 827 -20.58 -25.24 30.08
C VAL A 827 -20.47 -25.73 31.52
N LYS A 828 -21.54 -26.28 32.10
CA LYS A 828 -21.60 -26.59 33.54
C LYS A 828 -20.47 -27.50 34.01
N THR A 829 -20.13 -28.53 33.25
CA THR A 829 -19.00 -29.44 33.58
C THR A 829 -17.64 -28.73 33.62
N GLU A 830 -17.40 -27.78 32.72
CA GLU A 830 -16.13 -27.03 32.65
C GLU A 830 -16.04 -25.91 33.69
N LEU A 831 -17.18 -25.38 34.13
CA LEU A 831 -17.26 -24.43 35.26
C LEU A 831 -16.96 -25.13 36.59
N LEU A 832 -17.53 -26.33 36.82
CA LEU A 832 -17.26 -27.14 38.01
C LEU A 832 -15.78 -27.54 38.13
N LYS A 833 -15.15 -27.97 37.02
CA LYS A 833 -13.70 -28.25 36.97
C LYS A 833 -12.82 -27.05 37.35
N ARG A 834 -13.36 -25.83 37.30
CA ARG A 834 -12.68 -24.57 37.64
C ARG A 834 -13.08 -24.03 39.01
N GLY A 835 -13.77 -24.83 39.82
CA GLY A 835 -14.15 -24.49 41.19
C GLY A 835 -15.34 -23.53 41.30
N ILE A 836 -16.16 -23.39 40.25
CA ILE A 836 -17.40 -22.60 40.32
C ILE A 836 -18.53 -23.51 40.79
N THR A 837 -19.13 -23.18 41.93
CA THR A 837 -20.27 -23.91 42.48
C THR A 837 -21.51 -23.68 41.63
N LEU A 838 -22.16 -24.76 41.20
CA LEU A 838 -23.42 -24.75 40.46
C LEU A 838 -24.43 -25.67 41.16
N PRO A 839 -25.73 -25.34 41.14
CA PRO A 839 -26.76 -26.14 41.82
C PRO A 839 -26.96 -27.52 41.17
N PHE A 840 -26.70 -27.66 39.87
CA PHE A 840 -26.79 -28.91 39.12
C PHE A 840 -25.86 -28.89 37.90
N SER A 841 -25.40 -30.07 37.48
CA SER A 841 -24.58 -30.26 36.29
C SER A 841 -25.37 -30.71 35.06
N SER A 842 -26.68 -30.95 35.20
CA SER A 842 -27.55 -31.46 34.14
C SER A 842 -27.72 -30.47 32.97
N CYS A 843 -27.83 -31.03 31.77
CA CYS A 843 -28.01 -30.31 30.51
C CYS A 843 -29.28 -29.46 30.51
N THR A 844 -29.13 -28.20 30.10
CA THR A 844 -30.22 -27.23 30.02
C THR A 844 -31.40 -27.69 29.15
N TRP A 845 -31.14 -28.56 28.17
CA TRP A 845 -32.15 -29.03 27.22
C TRP A 845 -32.84 -30.32 27.63
N CYS A 846 -32.08 -31.39 27.90
CA CYS A 846 -32.65 -32.71 28.16
C CYS A 846 -32.76 -33.07 29.64
N SER A 847 -32.06 -32.35 30.53
CA SER A 847 -31.96 -32.64 31.97
C SER A 847 -31.47 -34.04 32.36
N ALA A 848 -31.19 -34.94 31.40
CA ALA A 848 -30.85 -36.33 31.64
C ALA A 848 -29.35 -36.59 31.80
N ASN A 849 -28.50 -35.85 31.06
CA ASN A 849 -27.05 -36.01 31.06
C ASN A 849 -26.35 -34.74 31.56
N ASN A 850 -25.08 -34.86 31.96
CA ASN A 850 -24.25 -33.71 32.33
C ASN A 850 -23.98 -32.79 31.12
N GLU A 851 -23.99 -31.47 31.34
CA GLU A 851 -23.72 -30.48 30.29
C GLU A 851 -22.21 -30.38 29.98
N SER A 852 -21.74 -31.24 29.08
CA SER A 852 -20.42 -31.13 28.43
C SER A 852 -20.50 -30.36 27.12
N THR A 853 -19.37 -29.91 26.58
CA THR A 853 -19.32 -29.25 25.26
C THR A 853 -19.89 -30.14 24.17
N ASN A 854 -19.47 -31.41 24.12
CA ASN A 854 -19.91 -32.36 23.12
C ASN A 854 -21.39 -32.69 23.28
N HIS A 855 -21.83 -32.95 24.52
CA HIS A 855 -23.23 -33.22 24.79
C HIS A 855 -24.11 -32.05 24.36
N LEU A 856 -23.74 -30.82 24.74
CA LEU A 856 -24.53 -29.64 24.44
C LEU A 856 -24.64 -29.36 22.94
N LEU A 857 -23.53 -29.48 22.21
CA LEU A 857 -23.45 -29.04 20.81
C LEU A 857 -23.77 -30.15 19.80
N PHE A 858 -23.76 -31.42 20.21
CA PHE A 858 -23.83 -32.56 19.29
C PHE A 858 -24.77 -33.67 19.79
N GLU A 859 -24.58 -34.19 21.01
CA GLU A 859 -25.23 -35.44 21.44
C GLU A 859 -26.62 -35.25 22.06
N CYS A 860 -26.92 -34.06 22.60
CA CYS A 860 -28.20 -33.77 23.24
C CYS A 860 -29.34 -34.01 22.24
N PRO A 861 -30.49 -34.62 22.63
CA PRO A 861 -31.62 -34.82 21.73
C PRO A 861 -32.07 -33.57 20.98
N PHE A 862 -31.93 -32.38 21.59
CA PHE A 862 -32.20 -31.10 20.93
C PHE A 862 -31.17 -30.77 19.84
N ALA A 863 -29.88 -30.95 20.13
CA ALA A 863 -28.78 -30.72 19.20
C ALA A 863 -28.78 -31.76 18.06
N SER A 864 -28.93 -33.04 18.39
CA SER A 864 -29.00 -34.16 17.45
C SER A 864 -30.11 -33.94 16.40
N LYS A 865 -31.34 -33.63 16.83
CA LYS A 865 -32.44 -33.27 15.92
C LYS A 865 -32.12 -32.08 15.01
N THR A 866 -31.35 -31.10 15.49
CA THR A 866 -30.92 -29.95 14.68
C THR A 866 -29.89 -30.38 13.63
N TRP A 867 -28.95 -31.25 14.01
CA TRP A 867 -27.98 -31.83 13.09
C TRP A 867 -28.61 -32.75 12.04
N ASP A 868 -29.69 -33.47 12.36
CA ASP A 868 -30.42 -34.30 11.39
C ASP A 868 -31.03 -33.44 10.27
N LEU A 869 -31.60 -32.28 10.61
CA LEU A 869 -32.11 -31.30 9.64
C LEU A 869 -30.98 -30.74 8.77
N VAL A 870 -29.83 -30.42 9.37
CA VAL A 870 -28.64 -29.96 8.64
C VAL A 870 -28.08 -31.05 7.73
N ALA A 871 -28.08 -32.31 8.17
CA ALA A 871 -27.62 -33.45 7.38
C ALA A 871 -28.47 -33.61 6.12
N SER A 872 -29.80 -33.57 6.26
CA SER A 872 -30.72 -33.61 5.13
C SER A 872 -30.48 -32.44 4.15
N TRP A 873 -30.32 -31.22 4.66
CA TRP A 873 -30.10 -30.01 3.84
C TRP A 873 -28.77 -30.01 3.09
N THR A 874 -27.73 -30.57 3.70
CA THR A 874 -26.38 -30.63 3.11
C THR A 874 -26.15 -31.90 2.30
N ASN A 875 -27.21 -32.60 1.88
CA ASN A 875 -27.13 -33.87 1.16
C ASN A 875 -26.19 -34.89 1.85
N HIS A 876 -26.30 -34.98 3.18
CA HIS A 876 -25.54 -35.86 4.07
C HIS A 876 -24.02 -35.66 4.09
N HIS A 877 -23.49 -34.56 3.53
CA HIS A 877 -22.07 -34.22 3.67
C HIS A 877 -21.65 -33.99 5.13
N ILE A 878 -22.57 -33.55 5.99
CA ILE A 878 -22.36 -33.46 7.45
C ILE A 878 -23.39 -34.37 8.11
N SER A 879 -22.96 -35.54 8.58
CA SER A 879 -23.86 -36.57 9.11
C SER A 879 -23.57 -36.86 10.57
N SER A 880 -24.50 -36.45 11.44
CA SER A 880 -24.58 -36.72 12.88
C SER A 880 -23.22 -36.70 13.62
N PRO A 881 -22.48 -35.56 13.59
CA PRO A 881 -21.21 -35.45 14.29
C PRO A 881 -21.39 -35.52 15.82
N THR A 882 -20.43 -36.11 16.54
CA THR A 882 -20.42 -36.19 18.01
C THR A 882 -19.45 -35.19 18.66
N PHE A 883 -18.52 -34.64 17.88
CA PHE A 883 -17.62 -33.56 18.30
C PHE A 883 -17.20 -32.68 17.11
N ILE A 884 -16.67 -31.50 17.41
CA ILE A 884 -16.42 -30.45 16.41
C ILE A 884 -15.37 -30.83 15.37
N GLU A 885 -14.32 -31.56 15.73
CA GLU A 885 -13.29 -31.94 14.76
C GLU A 885 -13.84 -32.95 13.75
N GLN A 886 -14.70 -33.88 14.18
CA GLN A 886 -15.42 -34.78 13.28
C GLN A 886 -16.29 -34.01 12.30
N ALA A 887 -17.05 -33.02 12.77
CA ALA A 887 -17.88 -32.17 11.89
C ALA A 887 -17.03 -31.41 10.85
N TYR A 888 -15.88 -30.87 11.24
CA TYR A 888 -14.97 -30.16 10.33
C TYR A 888 -14.26 -31.10 9.33
N ASN A 889 -13.97 -32.34 9.74
CA ASN A 889 -13.41 -33.37 8.87
C ASN A 889 -14.44 -33.81 7.82
N GLN A 890 -15.68 -34.05 8.23
CA GLN A 890 -16.81 -34.29 7.33
C GLN A 890 -17.00 -33.13 6.34
N ALA A 891 -16.91 -31.89 6.81
CA ALA A 891 -16.98 -30.69 5.97
C ALA A 891 -15.75 -30.46 5.06
N SER A 892 -14.75 -31.35 5.03
CA SER A 892 -13.51 -31.19 4.24
C SER A 892 -13.41 -32.17 3.06
N VAL A 893 -14.56 -32.63 2.53
CA VAL A 893 -14.73 -33.71 1.52
C VAL A 893 -13.77 -33.67 0.33
N SER A 894 -13.41 -32.49 -0.18
CA SER A 894 -12.52 -32.35 -1.37
C SER A 894 -11.24 -31.55 -1.07
N GLY A 895 -10.78 -31.58 0.18
CA GLY A 895 -9.65 -30.79 0.67
C GLY A 895 -10.08 -29.49 1.37
N PRO A 896 -9.25 -28.90 2.24
CA PRO A 896 -9.69 -27.89 3.20
C PRO A 896 -10.02 -26.51 2.58
N THR A 897 -9.59 -26.25 1.34
CA THR A 897 -9.61 -24.95 0.69
C THR A 897 -10.64 -24.79 -0.43
N THR A 898 -11.35 -25.86 -0.81
CA THR A 898 -12.37 -25.80 -1.86
C THR A 898 -13.58 -24.95 -1.42
N ASN A 899 -14.30 -24.37 -2.38
CA ASN A 899 -15.51 -23.60 -2.09
C ASN A 899 -16.58 -24.48 -1.42
N LEU A 900 -16.69 -25.76 -1.81
CA LEU A 900 -17.51 -26.76 -1.13
C LEU A 900 -17.15 -26.86 0.35
N SER A 901 -15.87 -27.14 0.65
CA SER A 901 -15.42 -27.31 2.03
C SER A 901 -15.57 -26.03 2.87
N LYS A 902 -15.33 -24.85 2.28
CA LYS A 902 -15.52 -23.58 2.97
C LYS A 902 -17.00 -23.31 3.29
N THR A 903 -17.91 -23.68 2.39
CA THR A 903 -19.37 -23.58 2.59
C THR A 903 -19.83 -24.49 3.72
N LEU A 904 -19.47 -25.77 3.65
CA LEU A 904 -19.84 -26.75 4.67
C LEU A 904 -19.27 -26.37 6.05
N LYS A 905 -18.03 -25.85 6.13
CA LYS A 905 -17.46 -25.35 7.40
C LYS A 905 -18.21 -24.13 7.95
N ALA A 906 -18.69 -23.24 7.09
CA ALA A 906 -19.52 -22.13 7.52
C ALA A 906 -20.84 -22.62 8.12
N ILE A 907 -21.45 -23.64 7.51
CA ILE A 907 -22.65 -24.30 8.04
C ILE A 907 -22.36 -24.94 9.40
N VAL A 908 -21.30 -25.74 9.54
CA VAL A 908 -20.89 -26.32 10.84
C VAL A 908 -20.72 -25.25 11.91
N ALA A 909 -20.03 -24.15 11.58
CA ALA A 909 -19.77 -23.06 12.51
C ALA A 909 -21.06 -22.31 12.93
N ALA A 910 -21.99 -22.10 12.00
CA ALA A 910 -23.29 -21.53 12.29
C ALA A 910 -24.11 -22.46 13.19
N THR A 911 -24.16 -23.77 12.89
CA THR A 911 -24.92 -24.73 13.70
C THR A 911 -24.50 -24.71 15.17
N VAL A 912 -23.21 -24.82 15.46
CA VAL A 912 -22.74 -24.79 16.86
C VAL A 912 -22.92 -23.43 17.53
N TRP A 913 -22.90 -22.34 16.75
CA TRP A 913 -23.15 -20.99 17.26
C TRP A 913 -24.61 -20.74 17.61
N GLU A 914 -25.54 -21.19 16.77
CA GLU A 914 -26.98 -21.08 16.99
C GLU A 914 -27.42 -21.97 18.15
N LEU A 915 -26.89 -23.20 18.26
CA LEU A 915 -27.11 -24.07 19.42
C LEU A 915 -26.62 -23.43 20.73
N TRP A 916 -25.46 -22.77 20.69
CA TRP A 916 -24.93 -22.03 21.83
C TRP A 916 -25.81 -20.83 22.23
N LYS A 917 -26.28 -20.04 21.26
CA LYS A 917 -27.22 -18.94 21.51
C LYS A 917 -28.53 -19.45 22.09
N ALA A 918 -29.09 -20.52 21.53
CA ALA A 918 -30.31 -21.15 22.01
C ALA A 918 -30.18 -21.60 23.47
N ARG A 919 -29.08 -22.28 23.80
CA ARG A 919 -28.79 -22.68 25.19
C ARG A 919 -28.71 -21.48 26.12
N ASN A 920 -28.01 -20.41 25.76
CA ASN A 920 -27.90 -19.24 26.62
C ASN A 920 -29.23 -18.52 26.80
N GLY A 921 -30.04 -18.43 25.74
CA GLY A 921 -31.40 -17.89 25.83
C GLY A 921 -32.28 -18.70 26.78
N LYS A 922 -32.13 -20.04 26.81
CA LYS A 922 -32.85 -20.87 27.76
C LYS A 922 -32.35 -20.73 29.20
N GLU A 923 -31.03 -20.84 29.40
CA GLU A 923 -30.42 -20.81 30.74
C GLU A 923 -30.55 -19.45 31.44
N PHE A 924 -30.39 -18.34 30.69
CA PHE A 924 -30.35 -17.00 31.29
C PHE A 924 -31.63 -16.18 31.07
N ASP A 925 -32.33 -16.39 29.95
CA ASP A 925 -33.53 -15.60 29.60
C ASP A 925 -34.83 -16.43 29.67
N GLY A 926 -34.76 -17.71 30.08
CA GLY A 926 -35.92 -18.61 30.15
C GLY A 926 -36.58 -18.92 28.80
N ARG A 927 -35.93 -18.60 27.67
CA ARG A 927 -36.51 -18.75 26.33
C ARG A 927 -36.55 -20.22 25.91
N ASN A 928 -37.72 -20.69 25.51
CA ASN A 928 -37.88 -21.97 24.82
C ASN A 928 -37.87 -21.79 23.30
N THR A 929 -37.30 -22.76 22.59
CA THR A 929 -37.24 -22.77 21.12
C THR A 929 -37.29 -24.23 20.64
N HIS A 930 -37.44 -24.42 19.32
CA HIS A 930 -37.56 -25.72 18.68
C HIS A 930 -36.41 -25.92 17.67
N PRO A 931 -35.87 -27.14 17.47
CA PRO A 931 -34.80 -27.41 16.51
C PRO A 931 -35.04 -26.86 15.10
N GLY A 932 -36.29 -26.93 14.61
CA GLY A 932 -36.66 -26.39 13.30
C GLY A 932 -36.46 -24.87 13.17
N ARG A 933 -36.67 -24.10 14.25
CA ARG A 933 -36.42 -22.65 14.24
C ARG A 933 -34.93 -22.33 14.20
N ILE A 934 -34.15 -23.06 14.99
CA ILE A 934 -32.68 -22.96 14.99
C ILE A 934 -32.12 -23.29 13.60
N PHE A 935 -32.68 -24.30 12.94
CA PHE A 935 -32.32 -24.66 11.58
C PHE A 935 -32.57 -23.54 10.56
N GLU A 936 -33.70 -22.83 10.64
CA GLU A 936 -33.93 -21.66 9.78
C GLU A 936 -32.98 -20.48 10.10
N GLU A 937 -32.63 -20.27 11.38
CA GLU A 937 -31.61 -19.29 11.78
C GLU A 937 -30.23 -19.64 11.22
N ILE A 938 -29.85 -20.92 11.19
CA ILE A 938 -28.60 -21.41 10.58
C ILE A 938 -28.57 -21.08 9.08
N LYS A 939 -29.65 -21.34 8.34
CA LYS A 939 -29.73 -21.01 6.89
C LYS A 939 -29.55 -19.51 6.65
N SER A 940 -30.21 -18.68 7.45
CA SER A 940 -30.15 -17.22 7.34
C SER A 940 -28.75 -16.67 7.63
N GLU A 941 -28.15 -17.07 8.75
CA GLU A 941 -26.81 -16.60 9.13
C GLU A 941 -25.76 -17.01 8.10
N THR A 942 -25.78 -18.27 7.65
CA THR A 942 -24.84 -18.76 6.64
C THR A 942 -24.99 -18.06 5.30
N TYR A 943 -26.21 -17.78 4.86
CA TYR A 943 -26.49 -16.99 3.66
C TYR A 943 -25.89 -15.59 3.75
N ILE A 944 -26.12 -14.89 4.86
CA ILE A 944 -25.56 -13.55 5.11
C ILE A 944 -24.03 -13.60 5.08
N TRP A 945 -23.42 -14.64 5.65
CA TRP A 945 -21.97 -14.78 5.68
C TRP A 945 -21.40 -15.00 4.27
N LEU A 946 -22.04 -15.83 3.45
CA LEU A 946 -21.58 -16.12 2.08
C LEU A 946 -21.75 -14.92 1.15
N THR A 947 -22.90 -14.26 1.17
CA THR A 947 -23.16 -13.06 0.36
C THR A 947 -22.23 -11.91 0.74
N ASN A 948 -22.10 -11.60 2.03
CA ASN A 948 -21.39 -10.39 2.46
C ASN A 948 -19.89 -10.60 2.74
N ARG A 949 -19.48 -11.79 3.24
CA ARG A 949 -18.07 -12.04 3.60
C ARG A 949 -17.30 -12.81 2.54
N ALA A 950 -17.96 -13.75 1.86
CA ALA A 950 -17.35 -14.47 0.74
C ALA A 950 -17.51 -13.73 -0.60
N LYS A 951 -18.33 -12.67 -0.64
CA LYS A 951 -18.64 -11.86 -1.85
C LYS A 951 -19.19 -12.70 -3.00
N ILE A 952 -20.04 -13.67 -2.68
CA ILE A 952 -20.74 -14.49 -3.69
C ILE A 952 -22.01 -13.71 -4.05
N LEU A 953 -21.95 -12.94 -5.13
CA LEU A 953 -23.01 -12.00 -5.54
C LEU A 953 -24.24 -12.71 -6.14
N ASP A 954 -24.06 -13.87 -6.77
CA ASP A 954 -25.14 -14.61 -7.47
C ASP A 954 -25.84 -15.66 -6.58
N LEU A 955 -25.79 -15.50 -5.25
CA LEU A 955 -26.42 -16.45 -4.33
C LEU A 955 -27.91 -16.10 -4.12
N ASP A 956 -28.81 -16.80 -4.80
CA ASP A 956 -30.25 -16.66 -4.58
C ASP A 956 -30.70 -17.31 -3.27
N TRP A 957 -31.56 -16.61 -2.52
CA TRP A 957 -32.06 -17.06 -1.22
C TRP A 957 -33.02 -18.25 -1.30
N ASN A 958 -33.88 -18.29 -2.31
CA ASN A 958 -34.86 -19.37 -2.49
C ASN A 958 -34.17 -20.67 -2.89
N ILE A 959 -33.15 -20.58 -3.74
CA ILE A 959 -32.28 -21.70 -4.10
C ILE A 959 -31.47 -22.15 -2.87
N TRP A 960 -30.84 -21.22 -2.14
CA TRP A 960 -30.04 -21.53 -0.95
C TRP A 960 -30.82 -22.31 0.11
N LYS A 961 -32.08 -21.92 0.37
CA LYS A 961 -32.95 -22.62 1.32
C LYS A 961 -33.17 -24.08 0.98
N ARG A 962 -33.18 -24.42 -0.32
CA ARG A 962 -33.46 -25.76 -0.84
C ARG A 962 -32.19 -26.59 -0.98
N ASP A 963 -31.15 -26.04 -1.60
CA ASP A 963 -29.89 -26.73 -1.90
C ASP A 963 -28.70 -25.76 -1.69
N PRO A 964 -27.95 -25.88 -0.56
CA PRO A 964 -26.82 -25.00 -0.27
C PRO A 964 -25.61 -25.27 -1.16
N LEU A 965 -25.65 -26.32 -1.99
CA LEU A 965 -24.55 -26.73 -2.87
C LEU A 965 -24.82 -26.36 -4.33
N TYR A 966 -26.03 -25.88 -4.65
CA TYR A 966 -26.43 -25.57 -6.02
C TYR A 966 -25.49 -24.57 -6.70
N TRP A 967 -25.09 -23.51 -6.00
CA TRP A 967 -24.22 -22.46 -6.53
C TRP A 967 -22.80 -22.93 -6.90
N LEU A 968 -22.38 -24.10 -6.40
CA LEU A 968 -21.10 -24.72 -6.71
C LEU A 968 -21.10 -25.44 -8.07
N LYS A 969 -22.26 -25.55 -8.74
CA LYS A 969 -22.41 -26.22 -10.04
C LYS A 969 -21.92 -25.31 -11.19
N PRO A 970 -21.30 -25.88 -12.25
CA PRO A 970 -20.90 -25.14 -13.45
C PRO A 970 -22.08 -24.40 -14.10
N PHE A 971 -21.84 -23.23 -14.67
CA PHE A 971 -22.86 -22.31 -15.22
C PHE A 971 -23.80 -22.99 -16.24
N VAL A 972 -23.26 -23.86 -17.11
CA VAL A 972 -24.01 -24.62 -18.12
C VAL A 972 -25.08 -25.56 -17.52
N GLY A 973 -24.89 -26.01 -16.27
CA GLY A 973 -25.86 -26.83 -15.55
C GLY A 973 -26.96 -26.04 -14.84
N ARG A 974 -26.77 -24.73 -14.61
CA ARG A 974 -27.77 -23.87 -13.94
C ARG A 974 -28.89 -23.48 -14.90
N VAL A 975 -28.54 -23.06 -16.11
CA VAL A 975 -29.49 -22.67 -17.18
C VAL A 975 -30.41 -23.83 -17.59
N LYS A 976 -29.90 -25.07 -17.64
CA LYS A 976 -30.71 -26.25 -18.00
C LYS A 976 -31.81 -26.60 -16.99
N LYS A 977 -31.72 -26.14 -15.74
CA LYS A 977 -32.74 -26.43 -14.72
C LYS A 977 -33.76 -25.29 -14.59
N GLU A 978 -33.34 -24.04 -14.77
CA GLU A 978 -34.26 -22.89 -14.81
C GLU A 978 -35.23 -22.96 -16.00
N LEU A 979 -34.81 -23.52 -17.14
CA LEU A 979 -35.69 -23.80 -18.28
C LEU A 979 -36.69 -24.96 -18.04
N HIS A 980 -36.46 -25.80 -17.02
CA HIS A 980 -37.29 -26.98 -16.75
C HIS A 980 -38.37 -26.75 -15.69
N ASP A 981 -38.26 -25.64 -14.93
CA ASP A 981 -39.17 -25.26 -13.84
C ASP A 981 -40.17 -24.14 -14.24
N ILE A 982 -40.31 -23.83 -15.54
CA ILE A 982 -41.38 -22.94 -16.05
C ILE A 982 -42.64 -23.80 -16.29
N GLU A 983 -43.70 -23.55 -15.51
CA GLU A 983 -45.00 -24.20 -15.70
C GLU A 983 -45.71 -23.68 -16.97
N PRO A 984 -46.34 -24.56 -17.79
CA PRO A 984 -47.02 -24.16 -19.02
C PRO A 984 -48.43 -23.64 -18.70
N LYS A 985 -48.60 -22.33 -18.52
CA LYS A 985 -49.94 -21.72 -18.50
C LYS A 985 -50.14 -20.37 -19.18
N ASP A 986 -49.09 -19.70 -19.65
CA ASP A 986 -49.24 -18.35 -20.24
C ASP A 986 -48.64 -18.25 -21.66
N MET A 987 -49.11 -19.08 -22.60
CA MET A 987 -48.71 -18.98 -24.02
C MET A 987 -49.88 -19.21 -25.00
N ASP A 988 -51.05 -18.68 -24.66
CA ASP A 988 -52.25 -18.64 -25.52
C ASP A 988 -52.74 -17.20 -25.75
N ASP A 989 -51.83 -16.26 -25.96
CA ASP A 989 -52.15 -14.97 -26.56
C ASP A 989 -51.00 -14.57 -27.50
N ILE A 990 -51.36 -13.96 -28.64
CA ILE A 990 -50.49 -13.60 -29.78
C ILE A 990 -50.45 -14.68 -30.89
N LYS A 991 -51.63 -14.97 -31.45
CA LYS A 991 -51.78 -15.22 -32.90
C LYS A 991 -52.58 -14.06 -33.49
N GLY A 992 -51.98 -13.27 -34.38
CA GLY A 992 -52.69 -12.31 -35.23
C GLY A 992 -51.78 -11.36 -36.02
N GLY A 993 -51.74 -11.55 -37.35
CA GLY A 993 -51.18 -10.66 -38.39
C GLY A 993 -49.72 -10.95 -38.75
N GLU A 994 -49.35 -11.60 -39.87
CA GLU A 994 -49.45 -11.17 -41.30
C GLU A 994 -48.84 -9.76 -41.47
N ASP A 995 -47.77 -9.47 -42.23
CA ASP A 995 -47.37 -9.98 -43.55
C ASP A 995 -45.89 -9.71 -43.93
N ALA A 996 -45.41 -10.50 -44.92
CA ALA A 996 -44.44 -10.19 -45.99
C ALA A 996 -42.89 -10.15 -45.73
N ASN A 997 -42.28 -11.28 -46.12
CA ASN A 997 -41.11 -11.47 -47.02
C ASN A 997 -39.94 -10.46 -47.05
N ALA A 998 -38.73 -10.94 -46.71
CA ALA A 998 -37.60 -11.10 -47.66
C ALA A 998 -36.38 -11.80 -47.03
N SER A 999 -36.13 -13.03 -47.50
CA SER A 999 -34.84 -13.67 -47.86
C SER A 999 -33.59 -13.68 -46.94
N GLU A 1000 -33.18 -14.92 -46.62
CA GLU A 1000 -31.81 -15.49 -46.52
C GLU A 1000 -30.92 -15.05 -45.34
N MET A 1001 -30.26 -15.93 -44.57
CA MET A 1001 -29.88 -17.33 -44.78
C MET A 1001 -29.56 -17.97 -43.42
N ASP A 1002 -30.19 -19.11 -43.13
CA ASP A 1002 -30.06 -19.90 -41.91
C ASP A 1002 -29.44 -21.25 -42.29
N ALA A 1003 -28.31 -21.61 -41.70
CA ALA A 1003 -27.71 -22.93 -41.81
C ALA A 1003 -26.68 -23.16 -40.69
N SER A 1004 -27.10 -23.78 -39.59
CA SER A 1004 -26.38 -24.93 -38.99
C SER A 1004 -26.91 -25.26 -37.60
N PHE A 1005 -27.92 -26.15 -37.52
CA PHE A 1005 -28.12 -26.99 -36.36
C PHE A 1005 -28.67 -28.34 -36.77
N ALA A 1006 -27.78 -29.34 -36.76
CA ALA A 1006 -27.96 -30.72 -36.34
C ALA A 1006 -27.03 -31.61 -37.18
N GLU A 1007 -26.13 -32.36 -36.53
CA GLU A 1007 -26.26 -33.83 -36.53
C GLU A 1007 -25.18 -34.55 -35.70
N ILE A 1008 -25.70 -35.50 -34.91
CA ILE A 1008 -25.19 -36.85 -34.66
C ILE A 1008 -24.20 -37.10 -33.51
N SER A 1009 -24.63 -38.11 -32.77
CA SER A 1009 -24.15 -38.73 -31.55
C SER A 1009 -23.32 -39.98 -31.86
N ILE A 1010 -22.32 -40.26 -31.01
CA ILE A 1010 -21.85 -41.58 -30.53
C ILE A 1010 -21.36 -42.63 -31.56
N LYS A 1011 -20.06 -42.95 -31.44
CA LYS A 1011 -19.42 -44.30 -31.38
C LYS A 1011 -17.90 -44.04 -31.32
N GLY A 1012 -17.04 -44.68 -30.54
CA GLY A 1012 -17.11 -45.80 -29.62
C GLY A 1012 -15.69 -45.98 -29.06
N SER A 1013 -15.64 -46.43 -27.83
CA SER A 1013 -14.49 -46.68 -26.95
C SER A 1013 -13.51 -47.76 -27.41
N ASN A 1014 -12.35 -47.75 -26.72
CA ASN A 1014 -11.39 -48.82 -26.42
C ASN A 1014 -10.07 -48.72 -27.20
N SER A 1015 -8.89 -49.02 -26.67
CA SER A 1015 -8.34 -49.38 -25.35
C SER A 1015 -6.91 -49.83 -25.67
N GLY A 1016 -5.91 -49.65 -24.79
CA GLY A 1016 -4.66 -50.42 -24.93
C GLY A 1016 -3.38 -49.72 -24.51
N SER A 1017 -3.04 -49.88 -23.24
CA SER A 1017 -1.70 -49.74 -22.66
C SER A 1017 -0.66 -50.70 -23.27
N VAL A 1018 0.63 -50.36 -23.12
CA VAL A 1018 1.84 -51.20 -22.83
C VAL A 1018 3.04 -50.45 -23.45
N ALA A 1019 3.88 -49.73 -22.70
CA ALA A 1019 5.02 -50.12 -21.84
C ALA A 1019 6.40 -50.08 -22.53
N ALA A 1020 7.35 -49.46 -21.80
CA ALA A 1020 8.78 -49.78 -21.66
C ALA A 1020 9.81 -49.43 -22.77
N GLY A 1021 10.97 -48.96 -22.29
CA GLY A 1021 12.29 -48.94 -22.95
C GLY A 1021 12.57 -47.65 -23.74
N GLY A 1022 13.68 -46.93 -23.60
CA GLY A 1022 15.01 -47.31 -23.12
C GLY A 1022 16.04 -46.86 -24.17
N ALA A 1023 16.82 -45.84 -23.82
CA ALA A 1023 18.20 -45.54 -24.20
C ALA A 1023 18.69 -45.49 -25.67
N ASP A 1024 19.59 -44.52 -25.85
CA ASP A 1024 20.82 -44.51 -26.65
C ASP A 1024 20.91 -43.93 -28.08
N VAL A 1025 21.57 -42.76 -28.12
CA VAL A 1025 22.85 -42.42 -28.80
C VAL A 1025 23.11 -42.96 -30.21
N LYS A 1026 23.33 -42.03 -31.17
CA LYS A 1026 24.49 -41.87 -32.09
C LYS A 1026 24.08 -40.92 -33.25
N THR A 1027 24.61 -39.70 -33.37
CA THR A 1027 25.86 -39.28 -34.07
C THR A 1027 26.01 -39.79 -35.50
N GLU A 1028 25.99 -38.85 -36.47
CA GLU A 1028 26.91 -38.69 -37.63
C GLU A 1028 26.45 -37.44 -38.41
N GLN A 1029 27.19 -36.31 -38.43
CA GLN A 1029 28.39 -35.96 -39.21
C GLN A 1029 28.20 -35.85 -40.74
N GLY A 1030 28.64 -34.70 -41.29
CA GLY A 1030 28.87 -34.44 -42.72
C GLY A 1030 28.35 -33.05 -43.14
N ASN A 1031 29.07 -31.93 -42.94
CA ASN A 1031 30.06 -31.33 -43.89
C ASN A 1031 29.58 -31.37 -45.35
N SER A 1032 29.58 -30.33 -46.18
CA SER A 1032 30.37 -29.10 -46.35
C SER A 1032 29.76 -28.41 -47.61
N ASN A 1033 29.69 -27.08 -47.80
CA ASN A 1033 30.77 -26.24 -48.30
C ASN A 1033 30.26 -24.78 -48.51
N LYS A 1034 31.15 -23.86 -48.15
CA LYS A 1034 31.31 -22.41 -48.40
C LYS A 1034 31.14 -21.93 -49.86
N PRO A 1035 31.41 -20.64 -50.19
CA PRO A 1035 31.25 -19.36 -49.47
C PRO A 1035 30.62 -18.25 -50.36
N ASP A 1036 30.34 -17.07 -49.78
CA ASP A 1036 30.70 -15.83 -50.50
C ASP A 1036 31.08 -14.69 -49.54
N GLN A 1037 32.09 -13.93 -49.96
CA GLN A 1037 32.78 -12.87 -49.23
C GLN A 1037 32.45 -11.49 -49.82
N SER A 1038 32.35 -10.47 -48.95
CA SER A 1038 32.91 -9.09 -49.07
C SER A 1038 32.12 -8.18 -48.12
N ALA A 1039 32.65 -7.54 -47.07
CA ALA A 1039 33.86 -6.73 -46.81
C ALA A 1039 33.60 -5.21 -46.88
N ALA A 1040 34.13 -4.52 -45.85
CA ALA A 1040 34.35 -3.07 -45.67
C ALA A 1040 33.15 -2.21 -45.20
N SER A 1041 33.27 -1.21 -44.31
CA SER A 1041 34.30 -0.79 -43.34
C SER A 1041 33.76 0.44 -42.57
N ASP A 1042 34.10 0.52 -41.28
CA ASP A 1042 34.58 1.69 -40.51
C ASP A 1042 33.81 3.03 -40.32
N MET A 1043 33.73 3.38 -39.01
CA MET A 1043 33.98 4.67 -38.32
C MET A 1043 33.18 5.94 -38.66
N ILE A 1044 32.69 6.64 -37.63
CA ILE A 1044 33.29 7.89 -37.07
C ILE A 1044 32.51 8.38 -35.83
N LEU A 1045 33.28 8.84 -34.83
CA LEU A 1045 32.92 9.50 -33.58
C LEU A 1045 32.65 11.01 -33.75
N SER A 1046 31.80 11.56 -32.88
CA SER A 1046 32.09 12.79 -32.08
C SER A 1046 31.22 12.84 -30.84
#